data_AF-A0A328SDM6-F1
#
_entry.id   AF-A0A328SDM6-F1
#
_cell.length_a   1.000
_cell.length_b   1.000
_cell.length_c   1.000
_cell.angle_alpha   90.00
_cell.angle_beta   90.00
_cell.angle_gamma   90.00
#
_symmetry.space_group_name_H-M   'P 1'
#
loop_
_entity.id
_entity.type
_entity.pdbx_description
1 polymer ?
#
loop_
_entity_poly.entity_id
_entity_poly.type
_entity_poly.pdbx_seq_one_letter_code
_entity_poly.pdbx_strand_id
1 'polypeptide(L)'
;MTTDYVKRKSAKIYEADEESLYTYDILQKNYPYIYDAMKKESFKLESSKCEFFEELLYNGKVVGFATQDYHPETLQIYINAVYVLPDFRGRGIFKEYLDDEFMIDSKIAIYQPNHLLIDLLIKYGYVEQVEDDIVVSMIDFYVSSANLSSNDLRYPPEQFKVYTSNIYDLEISSLIVTDDKLTSDKNVIFYSQLMDDDKNNYDGFSKRQKVGKKYFRNIISTLDDNKDYINYVKNEYKEDEISDDSINEKMEEDIALLLNRTKALLFYENDGVITTQQRDSISEQVIDEYLSGQVLKEGLETRVEYLVKTVNDPEPTEEDVRKKISGKAFVCPDCHEEIDAQAEFCPICGFNHHFNPLFMPDLDDDWDEEDVELTEYDTLDELLDSVEEMDDPNDIPFYLNQSEADMFREIMGGIAELSQDSQIPEMYGGMGLFGGVKPPKMSLDDYEFESCSHEDSLTILIYKTLSEINDYTSFDSACERVSNTENVDCDELKEELVRQGYVENRVDEDNWFEVGNALKVPDLKDILCQNKQKVSGSKNELIERIAENVPFENITTNPIYKVTEKGRNLASNDYYYYFINFMGEYDLEDYLGACGEVKADAYSNTITYLRLHELKAFYDKKSYHLVNHLSVISAIMKANFHEEDLLRNDLKLFLASINPVNVTPFEKEFYHMLRPENVFEIKRLVGELEVDLDEVYDKVYDNFYFDEMIFSKDDALKILKKAMITDDIGYFSSLLMYNYFVD
;
A
#
# COMPACT_ATOMS: atom_id res chain seq x y z
N MET A 1 -27.22 3.45 19.77
CA MET A 1 -26.22 4.49 19.46
C MET A 1 -26.53 5.15 18.12
N THR A 2 -26.84 6.44 18.12
CA THR A 2 -27.01 7.26 16.91
C THR A 2 -25.66 7.82 16.44
N THR A 3 -25.20 7.41 15.26
CA THR A 3 -23.94 7.92 14.68
C THR A 3 -24.10 9.38 14.25
N ASP A 4 -23.33 10.28 14.85
CA ASP A 4 -23.38 11.72 14.56
C ASP A 4 -22.56 12.06 13.30
N TYR A 5 -23.18 11.89 12.13
CA TYR A 5 -22.56 12.15 10.83
C TYR A 5 -22.18 13.63 10.64
N VAL A 6 -21.01 13.88 10.05
CA VAL A 6 -20.64 15.24 9.58
C VAL A 6 -21.61 15.67 8.48
N LYS A 7 -22.21 16.86 8.63
CA LYS A 7 -23.17 17.43 7.67
C LYS A 7 -22.54 18.54 6.83
N ARG A 8 -22.76 18.48 5.51
CA ARG A 8 -22.16 19.33 4.48
C ARG A 8 -23.19 19.70 3.42
N LYS A 9 -22.97 20.80 2.69
CA LYS A 9 -23.76 21.19 1.51
C LYS A 9 -23.11 20.79 0.18
N SER A 10 -21.80 20.64 0.19
CA SER A 10 -20.93 20.25 -0.92
C SER A 10 -19.79 19.43 -0.33
N ALA A 11 -19.22 18.51 -1.11
CA ALA A 11 -18.04 17.77 -0.69
C ALA A 11 -16.90 18.75 -0.32
N LYS A 12 -16.13 18.40 0.70
CA LYS A 12 -14.85 19.05 0.96
C LYS A 12 -13.72 18.18 0.41
N ILE A 13 -12.94 18.79 -0.47
CA ILE A 13 -11.64 18.27 -0.89
C ILE A 13 -10.58 18.79 0.09
N TYR A 14 -9.64 17.91 0.46
CA TYR A 14 -8.40 18.20 1.14
C TYR A 14 -7.29 17.97 0.10
N GLU A 15 -6.35 18.90 0.00
CA GLU A 15 -5.25 18.90 -0.97
C GLU A 15 -3.92 19.03 -0.20
N ALA A 16 -2.88 18.34 -0.68
CA ALA A 16 -1.52 18.43 -0.16
C ALA A 16 -0.85 19.75 -0.61
N ASP A 17 -0.43 20.59 0.34
CA ASP A 17 0.29 21.84 0.01
C ASP A 17 1.74 21.56 -0.46
N GLU A 18 2.47 20.67 0.24
CA GLU A 18 3.86 20.26 -0.06
C GLU A 18 4.17 18.80 0.38
N GLU A 19 3.51 18.28 1.42
CA GLU A 19 3.61 16.88 1.89
C GLU A 19 2.30 16.10 1.66
N SER A 20 2.38 14.81 1.37
CA SER A 20 1.21 13.94 1.18
C SER A 20 0.30 13.89 2.41
N LEU A 21 -1.01 13.89 2.17
CA LEU A 21 -2.05 13.73 3.19
C LEU A 21 -2.08 12.30 3.75
N TYR A 22 -2.12 12.17 5.07
CA TYR A 22 -2.35 10.90 5.74
C TYR A 22 -3.85 10.64 5.92
N THR A 23 -4.38 9.70 5.13
CA THR A 23 -5.80 9.33 5.08
C THR A 23 -6.35 8.93 6.45
N TYR A 24 -5.61 8.10 7.20
CA TYR A 24 -6.04 7.67 8.54
C TYR A 24 -6.12 8.83 9.53
N ASP A 25 -5.26 9.85 9.43
CA ASP A 25 -5.29 11.01 10.32
C ASP A 25 -6.49 11.90 10.02
N ILE A 26 -6.82 12.10 8.73
CA ILE A 26 -8.04 12.79 8.30
C ILE A 26 -9.27 12.05 8.84
N LEU A 27 -9.32 10.73 8.70
CA LEU A 27 -10.42 9.90 9.16
C LEU A 27 -10.56 9.91 10.68
N GLN A 28 -9.51 9.62 11.46
CA GLN A 28 -9.55 9.62 12.92
C GLN A 28 -9.98 10.99 13.48
N LYS A 29 -9.48 12.08 12.90
CA LYS A 29 -9.70 13.44 13.41
C LYS A 29 -11.05 14.04 13.01
N ASN A 30 -11.55 13.73 11.81
CA ASN A 30 -12.74 14.40 11.24
C ASN A 30 -13.92 13.44 11.03
N TYR A 31 -13.68 12.14 10.83
CA TYR A 31 -14.69 11.13 10.48
C TYR A 31 -14.50 9.81 11.26
N PRO A 32 -14.42 9.82 12.60
CA PRO A 32 -14.10 8.63 13.39
C PRO A 32 -15.06 7.46 13.12
N TYR A 33 -16.34 7.75 12.85
CA TYR A 33 -17.33 6.74 12.46
C TYR A 33 -17.05 6.03 11.13
N ILE A 34 -16.33 6.66 10.19
CA ILE A 34 -15.85 6.02 8.96
C ILE A 34 -14.65 5.13 9.28
N TYR A 35 -13.71 5.64 10.08
CA TYR A 35 -12.53 4.89 10.52
C TYR A 35 -12.90 3.62 11.31
N ASP A 36 -13.85 3.71 12.24
CA ASP A 36 -14.32 2.59 13.04
C ASP A 36 -15.11 1.57 12.20
N ALA A 37 -15.84 2.03 11.18
CA ALA A 37 -16.51 1.14 10.23
C ALA A 37 -15.51 0.38 9.35
N MET A 38 -14.47 1.06 8.82
CA MET A 38 -13.37 0.41 8.10
C MET A 38 -12.70 -0.67 8.97
N LYS A 39 -12.37 -0.35 10.23
CA LYS A 39 -11.82 -1.31 11.19
C LYS A 39 -12.73 -2.52 11.42
N LYS A 40 -14.03 -2.29 11.62
CA LYS A 40 -15.02 -3.33 11.87
C LYS A 40 -15.16 -4.30 10.68
N GLU A 41 -14.98 -3.80 9.47
CA GLU A 41 -14.99 -4.58 8.23
C GLU A 41 -13.61 -5.14 7.86
N SER A 42 -12.57 -4.87 8.66
CA SER A 42 -11.16 -5.16 8.32
C SER A 42 -10.71 -4.57 6.98
N PHE A 43 -11.35 -3.47 6.54
CA PHE A 43 -10.99 -2.76 5.32
C PHE A 43 -9.64 -2.07 5.48
N LYS A 44 -8.69 -2.41 4.61
CA LYS A 44 -7.32 -1.87 4.60
C LYS A 44 -7.15 -0.92 3.43
N LEU A 45 -6.47 0.20 3.67
CA LEU A 45 -5.91 1.03 2.61
C LEU A 45 -4.55 0.48 2.17
N GLU A 46 -4.37 0.25 0.87
CA GLU A 46 -3.08 -0.13 0.27
C GLU A 46 -2.03 0.98 0.43
N SER A 47 -2.45 2.24 0.31
CA SER A 47 -1.67 3.42 0.69
C SER A 47 -2.43 4.24 1.73
N SER A 48 -1.76 4.55 2.85
CA SER A 48 -2.27 5.53 3.82
C SER A 48 -2.02 6.98 3.37
N LYS A 49 -1.12 7.20 2.41
CA LYS A 49 -0.80 8.52 1.82
C LYS A 49 -1.62 8.79 0.57
N CYS A 50 -1.99 10.04 0.35
CA CYS A 50 -2.61 10.54 -0.87
C CYS A 50 -2.29 12.02 -1.10
N GLU A 51 -2.41 12.54 -2.31
CA GLU A 51 -2.35 13.99 -2.58
C GLU A 51 -3.70 14.67 -2.35
N PHE A 52 -4.79 13.98 -2.67
CA PHE A 52 -6.16 14.46 -2.48
C PHE A 52 -7.00 13.48 -1.65
N PHE A 53 -7.80 14.03 -0.74
CA PHE A 53 -8.85 13.30 -0.02
C PHE A 53 -10.18 14.03 -0.20
N GLU A 54 -11.20 13.34 -0.72
CA GLU A 54 -12.52 13.92 -0.95
C GLU A 54 -13.60 13.26 -0.07
N GLU A 55 -14.46 14.09 0.52
CA GLU A 55 -15.68 13.65 1.22
C GLU A 55 -16.76 13.14 0.25
N LEU A 56 -17.10 11.84 0.29
CA LEU A 56 -18.27 11.33 -0.44
C LEU A 56 -19.56 11.63 0.33
N LEU A 57 -20.51 12.32 -0.32
CA LEU A 57 -21.76 12.77 0.29
C LEU A 57 -22.96 11.89 -0.09
N TYR A 58 -23.90 11.77 0.85
CA TYR A 58 -25.26 11.30 0.57
C TYR A 58 -26.26 12.05 1.45
N ASN A 59 -27.27 12.70 0.82
CA ASN A 59 -28.25 13.55 1.51
C ASN A 59 -27.61 14.58 2.48
N GLY A 60 -26.50 15.19 2.06
CA GLY A 60 -25.77 16.18 2.86
C GLY A 60 -25.02 15.62 4.09
N LYS A 61 -24.87 14.30 4.20
CA LYS A 61 -23.99 13.64 5.19
C LYS A 61 -22.72 13.17 4.50
N VAL A 62 -21.56 13.28 5.17
CA VAL A 62 -20.33 12.59 4.74
C VAL A 62 -20.46 11.11 5.10
N VAL A 63 -20.47 10.24 4.10
CA VAL A 63 -20.76 8.79 4.25
C VAL A 63 -19.66 7.89 3.68
N GLY A 64 -18.59 8.49 3.17
CA GLY A 64 -17.46 7.81 2.60
C GLY A 64 -16.37 8.81 2.23
N PHE A 65 -15.36 8.31 1.54
CA PHE A 65 -14.31 9.12 0.95
C PHE A 65 -13.74 8.46 -0.30
N ALA A 66 -13.09 9.27 -1.13
CA ALA A 66 -12.14 8.83 -2.13
C ALA A 66 -10.77 9.43 -1.84
N THR A 67 -9.71 8.71 -2.16
CA THR A 67 -8.34 9.24 -2.19
C THR A 67 -7.77 9.20 -3.60
N GLN A 68 -7.05 10.26 -3.97
CA GLN A 68 -6.46 10.40 -5.29
C GLN A 68 -4.99 10.84 -5.19
N ASP A 69 -4.19 10.44 -6.19
CA ASP A 69 -2.89 11.04 -6.50
C ASP A 69 -2.89 11.58 -7.93
N TYR A 70 -2.16 12.65 -8.19
CA TYR A 70 -1.98 13.22 -9.52
C TYR A 70 -0.61 12.84 -10.10
N HIS A 71 -0.59 12.44 -11.38
CA HIS A 71 0.66 12.06 -12.05
C HIS A 71 1.15 13.15 -13.02
N PRO A 72 2.24 13.89 -12.69
CA PRO A 72 2.63 15.07 -13.45
C PRO A 72 3.02 14.80 -14.91
N GLU A 73 3.52 13.60 -15.22
CA GLU A 73 3.97 13.25 -16.57
C GLU A 73 2.84 12.82 -17.51
N THR A 74 1.72 12.30 -16.97
CA THR A 74 0.58 11.83 -17.77
C THR A 74 -0.64 12.73 -17.65
N LEU A 75 -0.65 13.67 -16.70
CA LEU A 75 -1.78 14.57 -16.40
C LEU A 75 -3.04 13.79 -16.03
N GLN A 76 -2.87 12.71 -15.25
CA GLN A 76 -3.93 11.79 -14.85
C GLN A 76 -4.14 11.82 -13.34
N ILE A 77 -5.38 11.57 -12.93
CA ILE A 77 -5.79 11.39 -11.54
C ILE A 77 -5.94 9.89 -11.30
N TYR A 78 -5.22 9.35 -10.31
CA TYR A 78 -5.32 7.97 -9.88
C TYR A 78 -6.22 7.87 -8.66
N ILE A 79 -7.36 7.18 -8.80
CA ILE A 79 -8.16 6.78 -7.65
C ILE A 79 -7.43 5.63 -6.95
N ASN A 80 -6.95 5.89 -5.73
CA ASN A 80 -6.18 4.95 -4.91
C ASN A 80 -7.07 4.09 -4.03
N ALA A 81 -8.07 4.70 -3.40
CA ALA A 81 -9.05 4.00 -2.59
C ALA A 81 -10.40 4.73 -2.63
N VAL A 82 -11.47 3.96 -2.58
CA VAL A 82 -12.82 4.47 -2.31
C VAL A 82 -13.44 3.62 -1.22
N TYR A 83 -13.99 4.27 -0.20
CA TYR A 83 -14.74 3.61 0.85
C TYR A 83 -16.08 4.32 1.05
N VAL A 84 -17.16 3.54 1.02
CA VAL A 84 -18.51 3.99 1.37
C VAL A 84 -19.00 3.11 2.53
N LEU A 85 -19.56 3.76 3.55
CA LEU A 85 -20.15 3.07 4.72
C LEU A 85 -21.19 2.02 4.29
N PRO A 86 -21.26 0.85 4.96
CA PRO A 86 -22.11 -0.27 4.56
C PRO A 86 -23.57 0.10 4.25
N ASP A 87 -24.20 0.89 5.13
CA ASP A 87 -25.60 1.29 5.02
C ASP A 87 -25.92 2.19 3.81
N PHE A 88 -24.87 2.75 3.20
CA PHE A 88 -24.92 3.63 2.04
C PHE A 88 -24.41 2.95 0.75
N ARG A 89 -23.91 1.72 0.82
CA ARG A 89 -23.51 0.96 -0.38
C ARG A 89 -24.72 0.67 -1.27
N GLY A 90 -24.48 0.63 -2.58
CA GLY A 90 -25.54 0.45 -3.59
C GLY A 90 -26.45 1.67 -3.82
N ARG A 91 -26.19 2.82 -3.17
CA ARG A 91 -26.93 4.08 -3.35
C ARG A 91 -26.52 4.93 -4.56
N GLY A 92 -25.60 4.44 -5.40
CA GLY A 92 -25.10 5.18 -6.57
C GLY A 92 -23.89 6.08 -6.30
N ILE A 93 -23.59 6.43 -5.04
CA ILE A 93 -22.53 7.37 -4.62
C ILE A 93 -21.20 7.21 -5.37
N PHE A 94 -20.69 5.98 -5.52
CA PHE A 94 -19.44 5.76 -6.25
C PHE A 94 -19.58 5.95 -7.77
N LYS A 95 -20.75 5.68 -8.35
CA LYS A 95 -21.04 6.04 -9.75
C LYS A 95 -21.13 7.55 -9.90
N GLU A 96 -21.84 8.25 -9.02
CA GLU A 96 -21.97 9.71 -9.02
C GLU A 96 -20.59 10.38 -8.97
N TYR A 97 -19.71 9.91 -8.07
CA TYR A 97 -18.31 10.36 -8.01
C TYR A 97 -17.51 10.10 -9.30
N LEU A 98 -17.64 8.92 -9.93
CA LEU A 98 -17.01 8.68 -11.23
C LEU A 98 -17.60 9.57 -12.34
N ASP A 99 -18.92 9.73 -12.38
CA ASP A 99 -19.64 10.58 -13.33
C ASP A 99 -19.13 12.03 -13.23
N ASP A 100 -19.04 12.58 -11.99
CA ASP A 100 -18.58 13.94 -11.71
C ASP A 100 -17.11 14.15 -12.14
N GLU A 101 -16.21 13.21 -11.83
CA GLU A 101 -14.81 13.28 -12.26
C GLU A 101 -14.66 13.19 -13.80
N PHE A 102 -15.48 12.36 -14.46
CA PHE A 102 -15.47 12.26 -15.93
C PHE A 102 -15.97 13.54 -16.62
N MET A 103 -16.86 14.31 -15.97
CA MET A 103 -17.36 15.59 -16.50
C MET A 103 -16.31 16.72 -16.48
N ILE A 104 -15.16 16.54 -15.81
CA ILE A 104 -14.12 17.56 -15.63
C ILE A 104 -13.02 17.50 -16.72
N ASP A 105 -13.14 16.59 -17.71
CA ASP A 105 -12.08 16.25 -18.70
C ASP A 105 -10.81 15.67 -18.04
N SER A 106 -10.96 15.21 -16.79
CA SER A 106 -9.94 14.47 -16.05
C SER A 106 -9.77 13.08 -16.65
N LYS A 107 -8.55 12.72 -17.05
CA LYS A 107 -8.23 11.32 -17.37
C LYS A 107 -8.05 10.52 -16.08
N ILE A 108 -9.16 10.04 -15.57
CA ILE A 108 -9.21 9.14 -14.41
C ILE A 108 -8.55 7.81 -14.76
N ALA A 109 -7.79 7.29 -13.81
CA ALA A 109 -7.39 5.90 -13.78
C ALA A 109 -7.60 5.31 -12.37
N ILE A 110 -7.74 4.00 -12.27
CA ILE A 110 -7.91 3.30 -10.97
C ILE A 110 -6.66 2.49 -10.66
N TYR A 111 -6.09 2.69 -9.47
CA TYR A 111 -4.94 1.94 -9.01
C TYR A 111 -5.40 0.61 -8.38
N GLN A 112 -4.87 -0.51 -8.90
CA GLN A 112 -5.05 -1.87 -8.40
C GLN A 112 -6.52 -2.29 -8.10
N PRO A 113 -7.39 -2.33 -9.13
CA PRO A 113 -8.78 -2.72 -8.95
C PRO A 113 -8.92 -4.18 -8.47
N ASN A 114 -9.82 -4.40 -7.51
CA ASN A 114 -10.29 -5.73 -7.09
C ASN A 114 -11.54 -6.16 -7.88
N HIS A 115 -11.95 -7.43 -7.77
CA HIS A 115 -13.09 -7.97 -8.52
C HIS A 115 -14.40 -7.24 -8.19
N LEU A 116 -14.64 -6.90 -6.92
CA LEU A 116 -15.81 -6.14 -6.49
C LEU A 116 -15.93 -4.79 -7.20
N LEU A 117 -14.81 -4.09 -7.39
CA LEU A 117 -14.77 -2.85 -8.13
C LEU A 117 -15.07 -3.07 -9.61
N ILE A 118 -14.55 -4.14 -10.22
CA ILE A 118 -14.87 -4.50 -11.61
C ILE A 118 -16.35 -4.85 -11.78
N ASP A 119 -16.96 -5.61 -10.86
CA ASP A 119 -18.41 -5.89 -10.86
C ASP A 119 -19.25 -4.60 -10.82
N LEU A 120 -18.82 -3.61 -10.02
CA LEU A 120 -19.47 -2.30 -9.96
C LEU A 120 -19.31 -1.52 -11.27
N LEU A 121 -18.12 -1.53 -11.87
CA LEU A 121 -17.87 -0.86 -13.15
C LEU A 121 -18.65 -1.51 -14.31
N ILE A 122 -18.75 -2.84 -14.36
CA ILE A 122 -19.63 -3.57 -15.30
C ILE A 122 -21.08 -3.12 -15.10
N LYS A 123 -21.56 -3.11 -13.85
CA LYS A 123 -22.92 -2.68 -13.52
C LYS A 123 -23.21 -1.22 -13.90
N TYR A 124 -22.19 -0.36 -13.89
CA TYR A 124 -22.31 1.05 -14.28
C TYR A 124 -22.10 1.32 -15.77
N GLY A 125 -21.67 0.32 -16.55
CA GLY A 125 -21.40 0.47 -17.98
C GLY A 125 -20.01 1.00 -18.34
N TYR A 126 -19.07 1.01 -17.40
CA TYR A 126 -17.67 1.42 -17.62
C TYR A 126 -16.75 0.28 -18.07
N VAL A 127 -17.25 -0.95 -18.04
CA VAL A 127 -16.51 -2.17 -18.38
C VAL A 127 -17.41 -3.04 -19.27
N GLU A 128 -16.91 -3.37 -20.45
CA GLU A 128 -17.55 -4.23 -21.44
C GLU A 128 -17.02 -5.67 -21.35
N GLN A 129 -17.92 -6.64 -21.52
CA GLN A 129 -17.56 -8.07 -21.48
C GLN A 129 -17.19 -8.57 -22.88
N VAL A 130 -15.96 -9.05 -23.04
CA VAL A 130 -15.42 -9.54 -24.33
C VAL A 130 -15.61 -11.05 -24.48
N GLU A 131 -15.46 -11.79 -23.39
CA GLU A 131 -15.73 -13.23 -23.25
C GLU A 131 -16.27 -13.52 -21.85
N ASP A 132 -16.75 -14.75 -21.59
CA ASP A 132 -17.35 -15.17 -20.31
C ASP A 132 -16.57 -14.66 -19.07
N ASP A 133 -15.23 -14.74 -19.10
CA ASP A 133 -14.36 -14.36 -17.97
C ASP A 133 -13.46 -13.14 -18.25
N ILE A 134 -13.47 -12.55 -19.45
CA ILE A 134 -12.56 -11.46 -19.84
C ILE A 134 -13.34 -10.19 -20.14
N VAL A 135 -12.98 -9.11 -19.44
CA VAL A 135 -13.62 -7.80 -19.56
C VAL A 135 -12.62 -6.70 -19.87
N VAL A 136 -13.10 -5.63 -20.50
CA VAL A 136 -12.29 -4.46 -20.91
C VAL A 136 -12.94 -3.18 -20.39
N SER A 137 -12.16 -2.42 -19.64
CA SER A 137 -12.54 -1.16 -19.03
C SER A 137 -12.30 0.03 -19.95
N MET A 138 -13.24 0.96 -19.96
CA MET A 138 -13.05 2.31 -20.53
C MET A 138 -12.07 3.13 -19.66
N ILE A 139 -12.03 2.83 -18.35
CA ILE A 139 -11.09 3.42 -17.38
C ILE A 139 -9.74 2.71 -17.45
N ASP A 140 -8.64 3.45 -17.56
CA ASP A 140 -7.29 2.85 -17.50
C ASP A 140 -6.98 2.37 -16.06
N PHE A 141 -6.37 1.20 -15.91
CA PHE A 141 -5.99 0.61 -14.62
C PHE A 141 -4.47 0.53 -14.45
N TYR A 142 -4.00 0.80 -13.22
CA TYR A 142 -2.58 0.90 -12.89
C TYR A 142 -2.16 -0.14 -11.86
N VAL A 143 -0.94 -0.68 -11.99
CA VAL A 143 -0.38 -1.66 -11.04
C VAL A 143 1.15 -1.55 -10.98
N SER A 144 1.71 -1.40 -9.77
CA SER A 144 3.15 -1.56 -9.53
C SER A 144 3.66 -2.95 -9.89
N SER A 145 4.87 -3.02 -10.45
CA SER A 145 5.60 -4.26 -10.74
C SER A 145 5.70 -5.22 -9.55
N ALA A 146 5.70 -4.70 -8.31
CA ALA A 146 5.75 -5.51 -7.10
C ALA A 146 4.49 -6.39 -6.93
N ASN A 147 3.35 -5.88 -7.40
CA ASN A 147 2.05 -6.56 -7.31
C ASN A 147 1.68 -7.28 -8.62
N LEU A 148 2.65 -7.53 -9.51
CA LEU A 148 2.49 -8.34 -10.72
C LEU A 148 3.21 -9.69 -10.58
N SER A 149 2.55 -10.75 -11.05
CA SER A 149 3.11 -12.07 -11.31
C SER A 149 3.23 -12.31 -12.81
N SER A 150 4.13 -13.21 -13.22
CA SER A 150 4.28 -13.64 -14.61
C SER A 150 3.85 -15.08 -14.80
N ASN A 151 3.18 -15.40 -15.92
CA ASN A 151 2.88 -16.78 -16.28
C ASN A 151 4.12 -17.57 -16.75
N ASP A 152 5.27 -16.90 -16.92
CA ASP A 152 6.56 -17.47 -17.26
C ASP A 152 7.68 -16.77 -16.47
N LEU A 153 8.14 -17.41 -15.39
CA LEU A 153 9.14 -16.87 -14.46
C LEU A 153 10.47 -16.45 -15.10
N ARG A 154 10.74 -16.86 -16.35
CA ARG A 154 11.90 -16.39 -17.14
C ARG A 154 11.78 -14.93 -17.57
N TYR A 155 10.59 -14.36 -17.45
CA TYR A 155 10.26 -12.98 -17.78
C TYR A 155 9.48 -12.39 -16.59
N PRO A 156 10.15 -11.98 -15.51
CA PRO A 156 9.51 -11.22 -14.44
C PRO A 156 9.16 -9.80 -14.93
N PRO A 157 8.23 -9.10 -14.26
CA PRO A 157 8.03 -7.67 -14.44
C PRO A 157 9.32 -6.88 -14.19
N GLU A 158 9.50 -5.76 -14.88
CA GLU A 158 10.61 -4.83 -14.65
C GLU A 158 10.43 -4.15 -13.29
N GLN A 159 11.44 -4.20 -12.42
CA GLN A 159 11.34 -3.64 -11.06
C GLN A 159 11.12 -2.12 -11.07
N PHE A 160 10.38 -1.64 -10.07
CA PHE A 160 10.04 -0.21 -9.85
C PHE A 160 9.22 0.43 -10.99
N LYS A 161 8.62 -0.37 -11.87
CA LYS A 161 7.79 0.10 -12.97
C LYS A 161 6.31 0.02 -12.62
N VAL A 162 5.56 1.07 -12.93
CA VAL A 162 4.09 1.00 -12.94
C VAL A 162 3.62 0.59 -14.33
N TYR A 163 2.74 -0.39 -14.39
CA TYR A 163 2.15 -0.92 -15.60
C TYR A 163 0.71 -0.46 -15.75
N THR A 164 0.27 -0.30 -16.99
CA THR A 164 -1.09 0.08 -17.34
C THR A 164 -1.78 -1.03 -18.12
N SER A 165 -3.08 -1.21 -17.89
CA SER A 165 -3.96 -2.03 -18.73
C SER A 165 -5.42 -1.63 -18.54
N ASN A 166 -6.27 -2.13 -19.42
CA ASN A 166 -7.73 -2.00 -19.33
C ASN A 166 -8.39 -3.39 -19.22
N ILE A 167 -7.60 -4.47 -19.30
CA ILE A 167 -8.09 -5.84 -19.43
C ILE A 167 -8.10 -6.48 -18.05
N TYR A 168 -9.25 -6.99 -17.61
CA TYR A 168 -9.38 -7.71 -16.36
C TYR A 168 -9.96 -9.10 -16.60
N ASP A 169 -9.50 -10.07 -15.82
CA ASP A 169 -9.91 -11.47 -15.84
C ASP A 169 -10.68 -11.79 -14.56
N LEU A 170 -11.98 -12.08 -14.70
CA LEU A 170 -12.90 -12.36 -13.61
C LEU A 170 -12.67 -13.75 -13.00
N GLU A 171 -12.28 -14.74 -13.80
CA GLU A 171 -12.05 -16.10 -13.29
C GLU A 171 -10.81 -16.14 -12.39
N ILE A 172 -9.72 -15.44 -12.72
CA ILE A 172 -8.59 -15.32 -11.77
C ILE A 172 -8.61 -14.07 -10.91
N SER A 173 -9.61 -13.19 -11.04
CA SER A 173 -9.71 -11.92 -10.30
C SER A 173 -8.41 -11.13 -10.42
N SER A 174 -8.05 -10.72 -11.64
CA SER A 174 -6.72 -10.18 -11.93
C SER A 174 -6.69 -9.18 -13.09
N LEU A 175 -5.94 -8.10 -12.91
CA LEU A 175 -5.60 -7.18 -14.00
C LEU A 175 -4.58 -7.86 -14.93
N ILE A 176 -4.93 -8.00 -16.20
CA ILE A 176 -4.10 -8.64 -17.24
C ILE A 176 -3.27 -7.59 -17.96
N VAL A 177 -1.96 -7.66 -17.83
CA VAL A 177 -1.00 -6.74 -18.45
C VAL A 177 -0.23 -7.47 -19.56
N THR A 178 -0.30 -6.91 -20.77
CA THR A 178 0.35 -7.44 -21.98
C THR A 178 1.40 -6.46 -22.51
N ASP A 179 2.67 -6.85 -22.50
CA ASP A 179 3.71 -6.15 -23.26
C ASP A 179 3.76 -6.72 -24.69
N ASP A 180 3.40 -5.91 -25.69
CA ASP A 180 3.33 -6.27 -27.11
C ASP A 180 4.60 -6.96 -27.65
N LYS A 181 5.78 -6.68 -27.07
CA LYS A 181 7.06 -7.29 -27.47
C LYS A 181 7.30 -8.67 -26.85
N LEU A 182 6.53 -9.04 -25.83
CA LEU A 182 6.64 -10.31 -25.09
C LEU A 182 5.46 -11.24 -25.37
N THR A 183 4.23 -10.73 -25.52
CA THR A 183 3.06 -11.55 -25.84
C THR A 183 3.20 -12.28 -27.18
N SER A 184 3.45 -11.53 -28.26
CA SER A 184 3.43 -12.02 -29.65
C SER A 184 4.41 -13.16 -29.94
N ASP A 185 5.64 -13.08 -29.41
CA ASP A 185 6.69 -14.07 -29.67
C ASP A 185 6.77 -15.19 -28.61
N LYS A 186 6.27 -14.96 -27.39
CA LYS A 186 6.62 -15.80 -26.21
C LYS A 186 5.44 -16.28 -25.36
N ASN A 187 4.22 -15.79 -25.63
CA ASN A 187 3.01 -16.11 -24.86
C ASN A 187 3.09 -15.70 -23.37
N VAL A 188 3.77 -14.61 -23.06
CA VAL A 188 3.92 -14.09 -21.69
C VAL A 188 2.78 -13.14 -21.36
N ILE A 189 2.15 -13.33 -20.19
CA ILE A 189 1.17 -12.43 -19.58
C ILE A 189 1.67 -12.10 -18.18
N PHE A 190 1.62 -10.82 -17.81
CA PHE A 190 1.69 -10.40 -16.42
C PHE A 190 0.27 -10.23 -15.87
N TYR A 191 0.06 -10.60 -14.62
CA TYR A 191 -1.25 -10.56 -13.98
C TYR A 191 -1.12 -10.11 -12.52
N SER A 192 -2.02 -9.24 -12.04
CA SER A 192 -1.94 -8.69 -10.67
C SER A 192 -2.07 -9.77 -9.59
N GLN A 193 -1.48 -9.55 -8.41
CA GLN A 193 -1.76 -10.37 -7.21
C GLN A 193 -3.25 -10.27 -6.80
N LEU A 194 -3.69 -11.11 -5.86
CA LEU A 194 -5.05 -11.06 -5.30
C LEU A 194 -5.10 -10.02 -4.18
N MET A 195 -6.09 -9.13 -4.21
CA MET A 195 -6.43 -8.27 -3.07
C MET A 195 -7.12 -9.11 -2.00
N ASP A 196 -7.18 -8.64 -0.75
CA ASP A 196 -7.82 -9.39 0.35
C ASP A 196 -9.30 -9.69 0.05
N ASP A 197 -10.01 -8.76 -0.58
CA ASP A 197 -11.40 -8.93 -1.00
C ASP A 197 -11.59 -10.03 -2.07
N ASP A 198 -10.62 -10.21 -2.98
CA ASP A 198 -10.66 -11.26 -4.02
C ASP A 198 -10.48 -12.66 -3.41
N LYS A 199 -9.65 -12.75 -2.36
CA LYS A 199 -9.43 -13.98 -1.58
C LYS A 199 -10.70 -14.34 -0.81
N ASN A 200 -11.30 -13.36 -0.14
CA ASN A 200 -12.42 -13.56 0.79
C ASN A 200 -13.76 -13.80 0.10
N ASN A 201 -14.05 -13.06 -0.98
CA ASN A 201 -15.39 -13.02 -1.57
C ASN A 201 -15.50 -13.74 -2.94
N TYR A 202 -14.39 -13.93 -3.66
CA TYR A 202 -14.40 -14.39 -5.07
C TYR A 202 -13.71 -15.74 -5.32
N ASP A 203 -13.25 -16.44 -4.27
CA ASP A 203 -12.49 -17.70 -4.35
C ASP A 203 -11.24 -17.61 -5.24
N GLY A 204 -10.67 -16.41 -5.40
CA GLY A 204 -9.62 -16.12 -6.37
C GLY A 204 -8.38 -17.01 -6.21
N PHE A 205 -8.07 -17.42 -4.98
CA PHE A 205 -6.96 -18.35 -4.69
C PHE A 205 -7.20 -19.74 -5.29
N SER A 206 -8.36 -20.37 -5.01
CA SER A 206 -8.65 -21.70 -5.52
C SER A 206 -8.89 -21.72 -7.02
N LYS A 207 -9.35 -20.60 -7.61
CA LYS A 207 -9.47 -20.44 -9.06
C LYS A 207 -8.10 -20.33 -9.74
N ARG A 208 -7.21 -19.47 -9.21
CA ARG A 208 -5.82 -19.35 -9.71
C ARG A 208 -5.02 -20.66 -9.68
N GLN A 209 -5.23 -21.51 -8.68
CA GLN A 209 -4.59 -22.85 -8.65
C GLN A 209 -5.02 -23.79 -9.78
N LYS A 210 -6.16 -23.54 -10.44
CA LYS A 210 -6.71 -24.40 -11.52
C LYS A 210 -6.26 -23.96 -12.91
N VAL A 211 -5.77 -22.73 -13.06
CA VAL A 211 -5.29 -22.23 -14.36
C VAL A 211 -3.85 -22.65 -14.64
N GLY A 212 -3.39 -22.49 -15.88
CA GLY A 212 -2.03 -22.87 -16.27
C GLY A 212 -1.71 -22.50 -17.71
N LYS A 213 -0.62 -23.04 -18.26
CA LYS A 213 -0.09 -22.64 -19.60
C LYS A 213 -1.10 -22.74 -20.76
N LYS A 214 -2.17 -23.54 -20.65
CA LYS A 214 -3.27 -23.55 -21.64
C LYS A 214 -4.21 -22.35 -21.47
N TYR A 215 -4.56 -22.01 -20.23
CA TYR A 215 -5.44 -20.90 -19.89
C TYR A 215 -4.90 -19.57 -20.41
N PHE A 216 -3.65 -19.22 -20.06
CA PHE A 216 -3.03 -17.98 -20.54
C PHE A 216 -2.88 -17.92 -22.07
N ARG A 217 -2.71 -19.05 -22.76
CA ARG A 217 -2.74 -19.07 -24.25
C ARG A 217 -4.13 -18.82 -24.80
N ASN A 218 -5.18 -19.29 -24.13
CA ASN A 218 -6.55 -18.96 -24.50
C ASN A 218 -6.77 -17.45 -24.35
N ILE A 219 -6.34 -16.83 -23.24
CA ILE A 219 -6.41 -15.36 -23.07
C ILE A 219 -5.72 -14.66 -24.25
N ILE A 220 -4.48 -15.02 -24.59
CA ILE A 220 -3.78 -14.38 -25.73
C ILE A 220 -4.57 -14.55 -27.05
N SER A 221 -5.13 -15.74 -27.31
CA SER A 221 -6.02 -15.93 -28.47
C SER A 221 -7.22 -15.00 -28.39
N THR A 222 -7.95 -14.95 -27.28
CA THR A 222 -9.10 -14.06 -27.06
C THR A 222 -8.72 -12.59 -27.28
N LEU A 223 -7.55 -12.14 -26.83
CA LEU A 223 -7.09 -10.77 -26.99
C LEU A 223 -6.67 -10.44 -28.43
N ASP A 224 -6.05 -11.39 -29.15
CA ASP A 224 -5.71 -11.24 -30.57
C ASP A 224 -6.95 -11.32 -31.47
N ASP A 225 -7.85 -12.29 -31.22
CA ASP A 225 -9.08 -12.53 -31.97
C ASP A 225 -10.08 -11.37 -31.81
N ASN A 226 -10.11 -10.70 -30.65
CA ASN A 226 -10.93 -9.53 -30.37
C ASN A 226 -10.18 -8.19 -30.43
N LYS A 227 -8.94 -8.16 -30.94
CA LYS A 227 -8.06 -6.98 -30.86
C LYS A 227 -8.69 -5.68 -31.36
N ASP A 228 -9.44 -5.74 -32.46
CA ASP A 228 -10.14 -4.58 -33.01
C ASP A 228 -11.30 -4.12 -32.11
N TYR A 229 -12.00 -5.03 -31.42
CA TYR A 229 -13.05 -4.69 -30.46
C TYR A 229 -12.47 -4.17 -29.14
N ILE A 230 -11.34 -4.72 -28.67
CA ILE A 230 -10.64 -4.22 -27.48
C ILE A 230 -10.09 -2.81 -27.73
N ASN A 231 -9.55 -2.57 -28.93
CA ASN A 231 -9.18 -1.22 -29.36
C ASN A 231 -10.41 -0.34 -29.52
N TYR A 232 -11.53 -0.85 -30.02
CA TYR A 232 -12.80 -0.12 -30.06
C TYR A 232 -13.24 0.30 -28.65
N VAL A 233 -13.37 -0.57 -27.65
CA VAL A 233 -13.76 -0.17 -26.28
C VAL A 233 -12.77 0.84 -25.67
N LYS A 234 -11.47 0.70 -25.96
CA LYS A 234 -10.44 1.70 -25.57
C LYS A 234 -10.55 3.04 -26.30
N ASN A 235 -11.11 3.04 -27.51
CA ASN A 235 -11.20 4.20 -28.41
C ASN A 235 -12.62 4.80 -28.49
N GLU A 236 -13.67 4.10 -28.11
CA GLU A 236 -15.02 4.64 -27.88
C GLU A 236 -15.01 5.63 -26.71
N TYR A 237 -13.88 5.73 -25.98
CA TYR A 237 -13.54 6.76 -25.00
C TYR A 237 -12.27 7.60 -25.33
N LYS A 238 -11.61 7.40 -26.49
CA LYS A 238 -10.36 8.11 -26.88
C LYS A 238 -10.36 8.67 -28.32
N GLU A 239 -11.04 8.00 -29.25
CA GLU A 239 -11.46 8.47 -30.58
C GLU A 239 -12.92 8.98 -30.61
N ASP A 240 -13.69 8.77 -29.54
CA ASP A 240 -14.36 9.90 -28.90
C ASP A 240 -13.24 10.74 -28.21
N GLU A 241 -12.38 11.49 -28.91
CA GLU A 241 -12.75 12.74 -29.60
C GLU A 241 -14.27 12.87 -29.72
N ILE A 242 -14.92 13.20 -28.59
CA ILE A 242 -16.32 13.57 -28.56
C ILE A 242 -16.46 14.75 -29.51
N SER A 243 -16.80 14.45 -30.77
CA SER A 243 -17.47 15.41 -31.62
C SER A 243 -18.73 15.75 -30.86
N ASP A 244 -18.84 17.03 -30.47
CA ASP A 244 -19.83 17.68 -29.58
C ASP A 244 -21.32 17.29 -29.76
N ASP A 245 -21.64 16.44 -30.73
CA ASP A 245 -22.94 16.31 -31.40
C ASP A 245 -23.71 15.00 -31.07
N SER A 246 -23.23 14.05 -30.25
CA SER A 246 -23.93 12.74 -30.08
C SER A 246 -24.38 12.37 -28.65
N ILE A 247 -23.53 12.54 -27.63
CA ILE A 247 -23.90 12.26 -26.21
C ILE A 247 -24.54 13.51 -25.58
N ASN A 248 -24.03 14.70 -25.94
CA ASN A 248 -24.74 15.95 -25.71
C ASN A 248 -26.14 15.92 -26.36
N GLU A 249 -26.29 15.41 -27.60
CA GLU A 249 -27.61 15.26 -28.25
C GLU A 249 -28.61 14.34 -27.51
N LYS A 250 -28.27 13.74 -26.36
CA LYS A 250 -29.22 12.96 -25.53
C LYS A 250 -29.36 13.44 -24.10
N MET A 251 -28.26 13.67 -23.38
CA MET A 251 -28.33 14.18 -22.01
C MET A 251 -28.44 15.72 -21.98
N GLU A 252 -27.74 16.39 -22.90
CA GLU A 252 -28.01 17.80 -23.20
C GLU A 252 -29.35 17.94 -23.96
N GLU A 253 -29.88 16.94 -24.68
CA GLU A 253 -31.29 16.96 -25.11
C GLU A 253 -32.25 16.93 -23.93
N ASP A 254 -32.04 16.09 -22.92
CA ASP A 254 -32.95 15.99 -21.77
C ASP A 254 -32.83 17.18 -20.82
N ILE A 255 -31.61 17.67 -20.59
CA ILE A 255 -31.36 18.90 -19.83
C ILE A 255 -31.79 20.13 -20.64
N ALA A 256 -31.55 20.19 -21.96
CA ALA A 256 -32.08 21.28 -22.79
C ALA A 256 -33.59 21.16 -23.03
N LEU A 257 -34.21 19.97 -22.95
CA LEU A 257 -35.66 19.80 -22.95
C LEU A 257 -36.22 20.33 -21.62
N LEU A 258 -35.67 19.92 -20.47
CA LEU A 258 -36.00 20.51 -19.17
C LEU A 258 -35.82 22.04 -19.19
N LEU A 259 -34.67 22.54 -19.65
CA LEU A 259 -34.38 23.97 -19.76
C LEU A 259 -35.24 24.68 -20.83
N ASN A 260 -35.69 24.02 -21.90
CA ASN A 260 -36.60 24.61 -22.89
C ASN A 260 -38.06 24.58 -22.43
N ARG A 261 -38.46 23.59 -21.61
CA ARG A 261 -39.77 23.51 -20.97
C ARG A 261 -39.87 24.44 -19.76
N THR A 262 -38.79 24.66 -19.00
CA THR A 262 -38.73 25.73 -17.99
C THR A 262 -38.57 27.11 -18.64
N LYS A 263 -37.87 27.25 -19.79
CA LYS A 263 -38.00 28.47 -20.64
C LYS A 263 -39.44 28.66 -21.16
N ALA A 264 -40.26 27.62 -21.30
CA ALA A 264 -41.67 27.80 -21.64
C ALA A 264 -42.45 28.55 -20.53
N LEU A 265 -42.01 28.44 -19.27
CA LEU A 265 -42.52 29.25 -18.15
C LEU A 265 -42.27 30.76 -18.35
N LEU A 266 -41.25 31.17 -19.13
CA LEU A 266 -41.05 32.58 -19.49
C LEU A 266 -42.20 33.11 -20.36
N PHE A 267 -42.88 32.30 -21.16
CA PHE A 267 -44.06 32.75 -21.91
C PHE A 267 -45.23 33.01 -20.95
N TYR A 268 -45.48 32.09 -20.01
CA TYR A 268 -46.48 32.27 -18.95
C TYR A 268 -46.17 33.47 -18.04
N GLU A 269 -44.89 33.77 -17.77
CA GLU A 269 -44.47 34.97 -17.04
C GLU A 269 -44.71 36.26 -17.87
N ASN A 270 -44.29 36.28 -19.13
CA ASN A 270 -44.44 37.45 -20.00
C ASN A 270 -45.91 37.78 -20.31
N ASP A 271 -46.77 36.75 -20.41
CA ASP A 271 -48.24 36.92 -20.54
C ASP A 271 -48.93 37.23 -19.19
N GLY A 272 -48.18 37.25 -18.08
CA GLY A 272 -48.68 37.60 -16.74
C GLY A 272 -49.55 36.53 -16.07
N VAL A 273 -49.45 35.28 -16.51
CA VAL A 273 -50.14 34.11 -15.93
C VAL A 273 -49.48 33.70 -14.61
N ILE A 274 -48.15 33.78 -14.55
CA ILE A 274 -47.33 33.51 -13.36
C ILE A 274 -46.35 34.66 -13.11
N THR A 275 -45.89 34.81 -11.86
CA THR A 275 -44.81 35.75 -11.51
C THR A 275 -43.43 35.11 -11.66
N THR A 276 -42.37 35.92 -11.70
CA THR A 276 -40.96 35.47 -11.70
C THR A 276 -40.67 34.48 -10.56
N GLN A 277 -41.16 34.77 -9.35
CA GLN A 277 -40.96 33.89 -8.19
C GLN A 277 -41.71 32.56 -8.32
N GLN A 278 -42.91 32.56 -8.91
CA GLN A 278 -43.66 31.34 -9.22
C GLN A 278 -42.99 30.53 -10.34
N ARG A 279 -42.43 31.19 -11.36
CA ARG A 279 -41.63 30.54 -12.42
C ARG A 279 -40.45 29.78 -11.81
N ASP A 280 -39.68 30.43 -10.95
CA ASP A 280 -38.49 29.85 -10.35
C ASP A 280 -38.85 28.67 -9.44
N SER A 281 -39.87 28.83 -8.58
CA SER A 281 -40.38 27.75 -7.73
C SER A 281 -40.93 26.55 -8.50
N ILE A 282 -41.64 26.76 -9.63
CA ILE A 282 -42.12 25.67 -10.49
C ILE A 282 -40.93 25.00 -11.21
N SER A 283 -39.92 25.78 -11.61
CA SER A 283 -38.73 25.25 -12.27
C SER A 283 -37.92 24.34 -11.33
N GLU A 284 -37.68 24.78 -10.09
CA GLU A 284 -37.01 23.97 -9.05
C GLU A 284 -37.82 22.70 -8.75
N GLN A 285 -39.13 22.83 -8.51
CA GLN A 285 -40.00 21.69 -8.21
C GLN A 285 -40.00 20.64 -9.34
N VAL A 286 -40.11 21.04 -10.61
CA VAL A 286 -40.15 20.09 -11.74
C VAL A 286 -38.80 19.38 -11.93
N ILE A 287 -37.68 20.07 -11.65
CA ILE A 287 -36.34 19.46 -11.70
C ILE A 287 -36.21 18.42 -10.58
N ASP A 288 -36.55 18.77 -9.34
CA ASP A 288 -36.48 17.86 -8.19
C ASP A 288 -37.42 16.66 -8.35
N GLU A 289 -38.65 16.86 -8.85
CA GLU A 289 -39.61 15.79 -9.11
C GLU A 289 -39.16 14.87 -10.26
N TYR A 290 -38.47 15.39 -11.28
CA TYR A 290 -37.90 14.57 -12.34
C TYR A 290 -36.70 13.75 -11.86
N LEU A 291 -35.75 14.39 -11.18
CA LEU A 291 -34.54 13.74 -10.66
C LEU A 291 -34.86 12.68 -9.58
N SER A 292 -35.91 12.91 -8.77
CA SER A 292 -36.41 11.92 -7.81
C SER A 292 -37.32 10.84 -8.42
N GLY A 293 -37.56 10.87 -9.74
CA GLY A 293 -38.41 9.91 -10.45
C GLY A 293 -39.91 10.02 -10.14
N GLN A 294 -40.36 11.11 -9.51
CA GLN A 294 -41.78 11.43 -9.31
C GLN A 294 -42.48 11.81 -10.62
N VAL A 295 -41.73 12.25 -11.64
CA VAL A 295 -42.24 12.62 -12.97
C VAL A 295 -41.33 11.99 -14.03
N LEU A 296 -41.93 11.34 -15.03
CA LEU A 296 -41.22 10.75 -16.18
C LEU A 296 -41.02 11.77 -17.30
N LYS A 297 -40.08 11.53 -18.22
CA LYS A 297 -39.76 12.42 -19.36
C LYS A 297 -41.00 12.75 -20.19
N GLU A 298 -41.82 11.75 -20.44
CA GLU A 298 -43.10 11.82 -21.15
C GLU A 298 -44.18 12.61 -20.38
N GLY A 299 -44.05 12.70 -19.05
CA GLY A 299 -44.95 13.43 -18.16
C GLY A 299 -44.55 14.88 -17.89
N LEU A 300 -43.32 15.30 -18.20
CA LEU A 300 -42.78 16.63 -17.89
C LEU A 300 -43.63 17.80 -18.39
N GLU A 301 -44.06 17.77 -19.66
CA GLU A 301 -44.91 18.83 -20.23
C GLU A 301 -46.27 18.92 -19.50
N THR A 302 -46.84 17.76 -19.14
CA THR A 302 -48.08 17.69 -18.37
C THR A 302 -47.88 18.21 -16.93
N ARG A 303 -46.73 17.94 -16.30
CA ARG A 303 -46.41 18.46 -14.96
C ARG A 303 -46.27 19.99 -14.96
N VAL A 304 -45.47 20.52 -15.89
CA VAL A 304 -45.27 21.98 -16.06
C VAL A 304 -46.61 22.68 -16.29
N GLU A 305 -47.44 22.17 -17.22
CA GLU A 305 -48.77 22.74 -17.45
C GLU A 305 -49.71 22.64 -16.25
N TYR A 306 -49.66 21.54 -15.49
CA TYR A 306 -50.48 21.35 -14.29
C TYR A 306 -50.11 22.37 -13.21
N LEU A 307 -48.82 22.46 -12.86
CA LEU A 307 -48.34 23.39 -11.84
C LEU A 307 -48.63 24.85 -12.24
N VAL A 308 -48.44 25.24 -13.51
CA VAL A 308 -48.80 26.59 -13.98
C VAL A 308 -50.31 26.90 -13.84
N LYS A 309 -51.18 25.91 -14.08
CA LYS A 309 -52.63 26.08 -13.93
C LYS A 309 -53.05 26.17 -12.46
N THR A 310 -52.44 25.38 -11.58
CA THR A 310 -52.80 25.29 -10.16
C THR A 310 -52.05 26.27 -9.25
N VAL A 311 -51.01 26.97 -9.71
CA VAL A 311 -50.19 27.88 -8.87
C VAL A 311 -50.96 29.02 -8.21
N ASN A 312 -52.16 29.33 -8.72
CA ASN A 312 -53.08 30.34 -8.15
C ASN A 312 -54.38 29.73 -7.61
N ASP A 313 -54.56 28.41 -7.71
CA ASP A 313 -55.69 27.70 -7.12
C ASP A 313 -55.40 27.41 -5.64
N PRO A 314 -56.37 27.59 -4.72
CA PRO A 314 -56.21 27.15 -3.34
C PRO A 314 -56.15 25.61 -3.29
N GLU A 315 -55.28 25.07 -2.44
CA GLU A 315 -55.17 23.62 -2.23
C GLU A 315 -56.55 22.98 -1.96
N PRO A 316 -56.86 21.83 -2.58
CA PRO A 316 -58.15 21.18 -2.42
C PRO A 316 -58.35 20.74 -0.96
N THR A 317 -59.50 21.04 -0.37
CA THR A 317 -59.77 20.63 1.01
C THR A 317 -59.93 19.10 1.10
N GLU A 318 -59.71 18.50 2.28
CA GLU A 318 -59.97 17.06 2.48
C GLU A 318 -61.37 16.63 2.02
N GLU A 319 -62.38 17.51 2.12
CA GLU A 319 -63.74 17.20 1.68
C GLU A 319 -63.86 17.16 0.15
N ASP A 320 -63.09 17.99 -0.57
CA ASP A 320 -63.04 17.99 -2.03
C ASP A 320 -62.28 16.76 -2.55
N VAL A 321 -61.15 16.41 -1.91
CA VAL A 321 -60.40 15.17 -2.18
C VAL A 321 -61.27 13.93 -1.95
N ARG A 322 -61.98 13.85 -0.82
CA ARG A 322 -62.90 12.74 -0.52
C ARG A 322 -64.07 12.64 -1.52
N LYS A 323 -64.57 13.76 -2.04
CA LYS A 323 -65.58 13.77 -3.10
C LYS A 323 -65.02 13.27 -4.44
N LYS A 324 -63.78 13.65 -4.81
CA LYS A 324 -63.13 13.19 -6.04
C LYS A 324 -62.86 11.68 -6.06
N ILE A 325 -62.47 11.10 -4.92
CA ILE A 325 -62.10 9.68 -4.80
C ILE A 325 -63.33 8.75 -4.70
N SER A 326 -64.48 9.27 -4.26
CA SER A 326 -65.67 8.46 -3.99
C SER A 326 -66.24 7.77 -5.25
N GLY A 327 -66.05 6.44 -5.34
CA GLY A 327 -66.64 5.59 -6.38
C GLY A 327 -65.77 5.30 -7.60
N LYS A 328 -64.52 5.80 -7.64
CA LYS A 328 -63.54 5.51 -8.70
C LYS A 328 -62.70 4.28 -8.37
N ALA A 329 -62.20 3.58 -9.40
CA ALA A 329 -61.44 2.33 -9.22
C ALA A 329 -59.93 2.56 -9.00
N PHE A 330 -59.33 3.51 -9.74
CA PHE A 330 -57.93 3.92 -9.62
C PHE A 330 -57.85 5.44 -9.72
N VAL A 331 -57.09 6.07 -8.82
CA VAL A 331 -56.93 7.52 -8.74
C VAL A 331 -55.45 7.90 -8.60
N CYS A 332 -55.06 9.01 -9.20
CA CYS A 332 -53.71 9.55 -9.06
C CYS A 332 -53.43 9.92 -7.60
N PRO A 333 -52.26 9.54 -7.03
CA PRO A 333 -51.91 9.92 -5.66
C PRO A 333 -51.66 11.43 -5.49
N ASP A 334 -51.33 12.15 -6.57
CA ASP A 334 -51.04 13.60 -6.56
C ASP A 334 -52.29 14.45 -6.87
N CYS A 335 -52.90 14.33 -8.06
CA CYS A 335 -54.04 15.19 -8.44
C CYS A 335 -55.44 14.60 -8.11
N HIS A 336 -55.50 13.35 -7.66
CA HIS A 336 -56.71 12.62 -7.28
C HIS A 336 -57.78 12.47 -8.39
N GLU A 337 -57.41 12.67 -9.66
CA GLU A 337 -58.28 12.32 -10.79
C GLU A 337 -58.26 10.83 -11.12
N GLU A 338 -59.24 10.39 -11.92
CA GLU A 338 -59.33 8.99 -12.35
C GLU A 338 -58.25 8.70 -13.39
N ILE A 339 -57.56 7.57 -13.23
CA ILE A 339 -56.43 7.18 -14.07
C ILE A 339 -56.61 5.77 -14.62
N ASP A 340 -56.03 5.51 -15.79
CA ASP A 340 -55.84 4.14 -16.26
C ASP A 340 -54.72 3.48 -15.44
N ALA A 341 -55.00 2.31 -14.87
CA ALA A 341 -54.03 1.53 -14.10
C ALA A 341 -52.89 0.95 -14.96
N GLN A 342 -52.97 1.05 -16.29
CA GLN A 342 -51.90 0.67 -17.22
C GLN A 342 -51.06 1.85 -17.72
N ALA A 343 -51.39 3.10 -17.35
CA ALA A 343 -50.58 4.26 -17.69
C ALA A 343 -49.41 4.42 -16.70
N GLU A 344 -48.21 4.64 -17.21
CA GLU A 344 -46.98 4.78 -16.40
C GLU A 344 -46.97 6.10 -15.60
N PHE A 345 -47.61 7.15 -16.12
CA PHE A 345 -47.78 8.44 -15.44
C PHE A 345 -49.20 9.00 -15.60
N CYS A 346 -49.54 10.00 -14.79
CA CYS A 346 -50.85 10.62 -14.81
C CYS A 346 -51.01 11.58 -16.00
N PRO A 347 -51.98 11.36 -16.91
CA PRO A 347 -52.19 12.26 -18.05
C PRO A 347 -52.82 13.62 -17.68
N ILE A 348 -53.07 13.87 -16.39
CA ILE A 348 -53.61 15.13 -15.87
C ILE A 348 -52.54 15.99 -15.20
N CYS A 349 -51.61 15.38 -14.45
CA CYS A 349 -50.62 16.09 -13.65
C CYS A 349 -49.16 15.63 -13.82
N GLY A 350 -48.87 14.69 -14.73
CA GLY A 350 -47.50 14.21 -15.01
C GLY A 350 -46.91 13.22 -14.00
N PHE A 351 -47.55 13.00 -12.85
CA PHE A 351 -47.02 12.18 -11.76
C PHE A 351 -46.87 10.69 -12.11
N ASN A 352 -45.71 10.11 -11.83
CA ASN A 352 -45.36 8.70 -12.05
C ASN A 352 -46.17 7.77 -11.12
N HIS A 353 -46.97 6.88 -11.69
CA HIS A 353 -47.80 5.95 -10.90
C HIS A 353 -47.00 4.85 -10.19
N HIS A 354 -45.72 4.66 -10.54
CA HIS A 354 -44.82 3.70 -9.93
C HIS A 354 -43.97 4.29 -8.78
N PHE A 355 -44.11 5.58 -8.48
CA PHE A 355 -43.39 6.23 -7.38
C PHE A 355 -43.87 5.73 -6.00
N ASN A 356 -42.94 5.34 -5.12
CA ASN A 356 -43.24 4.79 -3.79
C ASN A 356 -42.53 5.58 -2.67
N PRO A 357 -43.24 6.40 -1.87
CA PRO A 357 -42.63 7.24 -0.84
C PRO A 357 -42.17 6.50 0.43
N LEU A 358 -42.47 5.20 0.60
CA LEU A 358 -42.11 4.43 1.81
C LEU A 358 -40.62 4.04 1.91
N PHE A 359 -39.76 4.59 1.04
CA PHE A 359 -38.31 4.35 1.03
C PHE A 359 -37.48 5.56 1.51
N MET A 360 -38.06 6.41 2.37
CA MET A 360 -37.34 7.46 3.12
C MET A 360 -37.31 7.09 4.62
N PRO A 361 -36.15 7.10 5.32
CA PRO A 361 -36.08 6.77 6.74
C PRO A 361 -36.32 7.99 7.64
N ASP A 362 -37.24 7.84 8.60
CA ASP A 362 -37.44 8.78 9.71
C ASP A 362 -36.25 8.77 10.72
N LEU A 363 -36.20 9.79 11.56
CA LEU A 363 -35.19 10.01 12.60
C LEU A 363 -35.73 9.59 13.99
N ASP A 364 -34.78 9.31 14.91
CA ASP A 364 -34.92 9.07 16.36
C ASP A 364 -35.26 7.63 16.81
N ASP A 365 -34.30 6.95 17.46
CA ASP A 365 -34.44 6.42 18.84
C ASP A 365 -33.09 5.83 19.36
N ASP A 366 -32.86 5.92 20.67
CA ASP A 366 -31.62 5.55 21.38
C ASP A 366 -31.52 4.02 21.71
N TRP A 367 -30.54 3.65 22.56
CA TRP A 367 -30.50 2.59 23.60
C TRP A 367 -29.07 2.00 23.77
N ASP A 368 -28.79 1.53 25.00
CA ASP A 368 -27.46 1.50 25.66
C ASP A 368 -26.72 0.13 25.70
N GLU A 369 -25.56 0.15 26.37
CA GLU A 369 -24.44 -0.82 26.50
C GLU A 369 -24.70 -2.07 27.38
N GLU A 370 -23.81 -3.08 27.32
CA GLU A 370 -23.21 -3.74 28.52
C GLU A 370 -21.98 -4.63 28.17
N ASP A 371 -20.98 -4.66 29.06
CA ASP A 371 -19.64 -5.28 28.91
C ASP A 371 -19.51 -6.73 29.44
N VAL A 372 -18.42 -7.43 29.09
CA VAL A 372 -17.92 -8.64 29.79
C VAL A 372 -16.38 -8.73 29.83
N GLU A 373 -15.81 -8.86 31.03
CA GLU A 373 -14.37 -9.11 31.30
C GLU A 373 -13.99 -10.61 31.28
N LEU A 374 -12.71 -10.95 31.05
CA LEU A 374 -12.11 -12.28 31.33
C LEU A 374 -10.66 -12.16 31.84
N THR A 375 -10.18 -13.18 32.56
CA THR A 375 -9.11 -13.11 33.60
C THR A 375 -7.81 -13.91 33.32
N GLU A 376 -6.75 -13.58 34.07
CA GLU A 376 -5.36 -14.10 34.05
C GLU A 376 -5.14 -15.55 34.54
N TYR A 377 -4.00 -16.15 34.14
CA TYR A 377 -3.13 -17.20 34.77
C TYR A 377 -1.91 -17.40 33.82
N ASP A 378 -0.65 -17.73 34.16
CA ASP A 378 0.14 -17.90 35.41
C ASP A 378 1.65 -17.60 35.07
N THR A 379 2.62 -17.72 36.00
CA THR A 379 3.97 -17.08 35.89
C THR A 379 5.22 -17.95 35.63
N LEU A 380 6.27 -17.27 35.13
CA LEU A 380 7.63 -17.67 34.68
C LEU A 380 8.49 -18.58 35.58
N ASP A 381 8.17 -18.74 36.88
CA ASP A 381 9.07 -19.38 37.85
C ASP A 381 9.32 -20.89 37.60
N GLU A 382 8.44 -21.61 36.91
CA GLU A 382 8.63 -23.04 36.59
C GLU A 382 9.68 -23.29 35.48
N LEU A 383 10.13 -22.25 34.77
CA LEU A 383 11.04 -22.41 33.62
C LEU A 383 12.52 -22.42 34.04
N LEU A 384 12.88 -21.68 35.09
CA LEU A 384 14.27 -21.51 35.55
C LEU A 384 14.83 -22.74 36.26
N ASP A 385 13.99 -23.51 36.97
CA ASP A 385 14.37 -24.77 37.62
C ASP A 385 14.82 -25.87 36.63
N SER A 386 14.61 -25.69 35.32
CA SER A 386 14.96 -26.67 34.28
C SER A 386 16.40 -26.57 33.76
N VAL A 387 17.14 -25.51 34.09
CA VAL A 387 18.44 -25.16 33.48
C VAL A 387 19.65 -25.57 34.35
N GLU A 388 19.48 -25.79 35.66
CA GLU A 388 20.59 -26.10 36.57
C GLU A 388 21.11 -27.56 36.54
N GLU A 389 20.48 -28.50 35.82
CA GLU A 389 20.82 -29.94 35.84
C GLU A 389 21.65 -30.46 34.62
N MET A 390 22.70 -29.73 34.19
CA MET A 390 23.67 -30.22 33.18
C MET A 390 25.10 -30.35 33.75
N ASP A 391 25.52 -31.60 34.00
CA ASP A 391 26.68 -31.95 34.86
C ASP A 391 27.88 -32.59 34.10
N ASP A 392 27.86 -32.65 32.75
CA ASP A 392 28.99 -33.19 31.94
C ASP A 392 29.60 -32.12 30.99
N PRO A 393 30.87 -31.71 31.20
CA PRO A 393 31.56 -30.73 30.34
C PRO A 393 31.95 -31.25 28.94
N ASN A 394 31.52 -32.44 28.54
CA ASN A 394 31.68 -32.95 27.18
C ASN A 394 30.41 -32.85 26.32
N ASP A 395 29.26 -32.48 26.88
CA ASP A 395 28.00 -32.26 26.15
C ASP A 395 27.95 -30.88 25.45
N ILE A 396 29.10 -30.41 24.97
CA ILE A 396 29.23 -29.21 24.14
C ILE A 396 28.85 -29.59 22.69
N PRO A 397 27.89 -28.90 22.03
CA PRO A 397 27.50 -29.23 20.67
C PRO A 397 28.68 -29.20 19.67
N PHE A 398 28.86 -30.33 18.97
CA PHE A 398 29.88 -30.63 17.94
C PHE A 398 29.89 -29.72 16.68
N TYR A 399 29.17 -28.60 16.69
CA TYR A 399 28.66 -27.90 15.50
C TYR A 399 29.29 -26.53 15.28
N LEU A 400 30.07 -26.09 16.27
CA LEU A 400 30.93 -24.94 16.19
C LEU A 400 32.34 -25.49 15.92
N ASN A 401 33.03 -24.97 14.91
CA ASN A 401 34.47 -25.19 14.79
C ASN A 401 35.15 -24.67 16.07
N GLN A 402 36.35 -25.14 16.42
CA GLN A 402 36.96 -24.82 17.72
C GLN A 402 36.98 -23.30 18.04
N SER A 403 37.16 -22.45 17.03
CA SER A 403 37.13 -20.99 17.20
C SER A 403 35.73 -20.45 17.51
N GLU A 404 34.70 -20.96 16.84
CA GLU A 404 33.29 -20.64 17.10
C GLU A 404 32.85 -21.19 18.47
N ALA A 405 33.36 -22.37 18.88
CA ALA A 405 33.02 -23.03 20.13
C ALA A 405 33.62 -22.32 21.36
N ASP A 406 34.84 -21.80 21.20
CA ASP A 406 35.50 -21.00 22.22
C ASP A 406 34.87 -19.61 22.31
N MET A 407 34.46 -19.02 21.19
CA MET A 407 33.73 -17.74 21.11
C MET A 407 32.33 -17.80 21.71
N PHE A 408 31.56 -18.86 21.42
CA PHE A 408 30.25 -19.11 22.06
C PHE A 408 30.38 -19.17 23.59
N ARG A 409 31.43 -19.82 24.10
CA ARG A 409 31.72 -19.87 25.55
C ARG A 409 32.17 -18.52 26.12
N GLU A 410 32.79 -17.66 25.33
CA GLU A 410 33.18 -16.30 25.74
C GLU A 410 31.94 -15.38 25.84
N ILE A 411 31.09 -15.36 24.80
CA ILE A 411 29.84 -14.57 24.74
C ILE A 411 28.83 -15.00 25.82
N MET A 412 28.51 -16.31 25.90
CA MET A 412 27.58 -16.82 26.92
C MET A 412 28.11 -16.64 28.35
N GLY A 413 29.44 -16.58 28.52
CA GLY A 413 30.07 -16.24 29.79
C GLY A 413 29.90 -14.77 30.19
N GLY A 414 29.95 -13.85 29.22
CA GLY A 414 29.74 -12.42 29.45
C GLY A 414 28.29 -12.06 29.79
N ILE A 415 27.32 -12.62 29.06
CA ILE A 415 25.87 -12.38 29.28
C ILE A 415 25.46 -12.79 30.70
N ALA A 416 25.98 -13.92 31.21
CA ALA A 416 25.71 -14.40 32.56
C ALA A 416 26.23 -13.47 33.69
N GLU A 417 27.25 -12.65 33.44
CA GLU A 417 27.77 -11.67 34.41
C GLU A 417 26.98 -10.35 34.40
N LEU A 418 26.25 -10.03 33.33
CA LEU A 418 25.48 -8.79 33.20
C LEU A 418 24.08 -8.86 33.87
N SER A 419 23.49 -10.05 33.98
CA SER A 419 22.11 -10.23 34.49
C SER A 419 21.94 -10.01 35.99
N GLN A 420 23.03 -9.85 36.77
CA GLN A 420 22.96 -9.78 38.24
C GLN A 420 22.75 -8.37 38.82
N ASP A 421 22.80 -7.31 38.02
CA ASP A 421 22.82 -5.91 38.51
C ASP A 421 21.79 -5.00 37.80
N SER A 422 20.50 -5.38 37.77
CA SER A 422 19.41 -4.45 37.47
C SER A 422 18.23 -4.54 38.46
N GLN A 423 17.95 -3.43 39.15
CA GLN A 423 16.71 -3.23 39.92
C GLN A 423 15.80 -2.31 39.12
N ILE A 424 14.70 -2.85 38.58
CA ILE A 424 13.71 -2.08 37.82
C ILE A 424 12.82 -1.27 38.78
N PRO A 425 12.68 0.07 38.62
CA PRO A 425 11.69 0.86 39.34
C PRO A 425 10.38 0.97 38.55
N GLU A 426 9.24 0.75 39.21
CA GLU A 426 7.92 1.06 38.65
C GLU A 426 7.76 2.56 38.32
N MET A 427 7.35 2.91 37.10
CA MET A 427 6.67 4.19 36.82
C MET A 427 5.56 4.04 35.77
N TYR A 428 4.33 4.36 36.19
CA TYR A 428 3.26 4.77 35.29
C TYR A 428 3.55 6.18 34.73
N GLY A 429 3.35 6.42 33.42
CA GLY A 429 3.29 7.81 32.95
C GLY A 429 3.41 8.16 31.46
N GLY A 430 2.54 7.61 30.60
CA GLY A 430 2.01 8.37 29.44
C GLY A 430 2.89 8.59 28.20
N MET A 431 2.65 7.79 27.17
CA MET A 431 2.76 8.14 25.74
C MET A 431 1.51 7.59 25.02
N GLY A 432 1.00 8.11 23.91
CA GLY A 432 1.51 9.20 23.08
C GLY A 432 1.88 8.73 21.68
N LEU A 433 0.91 8.72 20.75
CA LEU A 433 1.08 8.59 19.29
C LEU A 433 1.75 7.31 18.76
N PHE A 434 0.93 6.36 18.29
CA PHE A 434 1.32 5.30 17.34
C PHE A 434 0.16 5.13 16.34
N GLY A 435 0.37 4.97 15.03
CA GLY A 435 1.51 4.35 14.37
C GLY A 435 1.27 2.85 14.29
N GLY A 436 1.34 2.25 13.09
CA GLY A 436 1.21 0.79 12.97
C GLY A 436 2.28 0.12 13.82
N VAL A 437 1.88 -0.80 14.71
CA VAL A 437 2.80 -1.47 15.63
C VAL A 437 3.81 -2.26 14.80
N LYS A 438 5.03 -1.73 14.69
CA LYS A 438 6.16 -2.50 14.16
C LYS A 438 6.39 -3.67 15.13
N PRO A 439 6.68 -4.89 14.64
CA PRO A 439 7.07 -5.98 15.52
C PRO A 439 8.31 -5.56 16.35
N PRO A 440 8.44 -6.05 17.60
CA PRO A 440 9.62 -5.80 18.40
C PRO A 440 10.87 -6.30 17.66
N LYS A 441 11.98 -5.58 17.82
CA LYS A 441 13.27 -5.98 17.26
C LYS A 441 13.76 -7.27 17.93
N MET A 442 14.45 -8.12 17.18
CA MET A 442 15.01 -9.36 17.72
C MET A 442 16.32 -9.09 18.47
N SER A 443 16.38 -9.49 19.74
CA SER A 443 17.54 -9.37 20.64
C SER A 443 17.94 -10.74 21.21
N LEU A 444 19.23 -10.94 21.47
CA LEU A 444 19.74 -12.16 22.11
C LEU A 444 19.28 -12.33 23.56
N ASP A 445 18.96 -11.25 24.28
CA ASP A 445 18.53 -11.33 25.69
C ASP A 445 17.04 -11.66 25.80
N ASP A 446 16.14 -10.84 25.26
CA ASP A 446 14.68 -11.09 25.32
C ASP A 446 13.95 -10.77 24.00
N TYR A 447 12.86 -11.50 23.74
CA TYR A 447 11.98 -11.30 22.58
C TYR A 447 10.90 -10.22 22.81
N GLU A 448 10.91 -9.57 23.98
CA GLU A 448 9.96 -8.53 24.38
C GLU A 448 10.70 -7.25 24.75
N PHE A 449 11.11 -6.46 23.74
CA PHE A 449 11.56 -5.09 23.97
C PHE A 449 10.92 -4.09 23.01
N GLU A 450 10.79 -2.86 23.52
CA GLU A 450 10.00 -1.78 22.93
C GLU A 450 10.58 -1.23 21.61
N SER A 451 9.83 -0.33 20.98
CA SER A 451 10.21 0.34 19.73
C SER A 451 11.63 0.90 19.75
N CYS A 452 12.39 0.60 18.69
CA CYS A 452 13.73 1.12 18.34
C CYS A 452 14.11 2.43 19.03
N SER A 453 15.28 2.46 19.68
CA SER A 453 15.81 3.69 20.28
C SER A 453 15.94 4.81 19.23
N HIS A 454 15.77 6.06 19.66
CA HIS A 454 15.95 7.22 18.78
C HIS A 454 17.42 7.36 18.33
N GLU A 455 18.37 6.88 19.16
CA GLU A 455 19.81 6.91 18.88
C GLU A 455 20.22 5.91 17.79
N ASP A 456 19.60 4.73 17.76
CA ASP A 456 19.71 3.75 16.68
C ASP A 456 19.32 4.35 15.32
N SER A 457 18.12 4.93 15.28
CA SER A 457 17.55 5.50 14.06
C SER A 457 18.47 6.59 13.51
N LEU A 458 18.96 7.49 14.37
CA LEU A 458 19.89 8.53 13.98
C LEU A 458 21.25 7.98 13.51
N THR A 459 21.78 6.95 14.17
CA THR A 459 23.07 6.37 13.79
C THR A 459 23.01 5.71 12.41
N ILE A 460 21.89 5.06 12.08
CA ILE A 460 21.62 4.48 10.75
C ILE A 460 21.56 5.59 9.68
N LEU A 461 20.85 6.70 9.95
CA LEU A 461 20.75 7.85 9.04
C LEU A 461 22.11 8.49 8.76
N ILE A 462 22.91 8.69 9.81
CA ILE A 462 24.28 9.20 9.72
C ILE A 462 25.13 8.27 8.85
N TYR A 463 25.08 6.95 9.08
CA TYR A 463 25.83 5.99 8.27
C TYR A 463 25.40 6.04 6.80
N LYS A 464 24.10 5.93 6.49
CA LYS A 464 23.55 5.96 5.12
C LYS A 464 24.06 7.19 4.35
N THR A 465 23.97 8.36 4.98
CA THR A 465 24.42 9.63 4.40
C THR A 465 25.92 9.63 4.13
N LEU A 466 26.73 9.14 5.09
CA LEU A 466 28.18 9.08 4.95
C LEU A 466 28.64 8.06 3.89
N SER A 467 27.94 6.94 3.71
CA SER A 467 28.21 6.00 2.61
C SER A 467 27.94 6.63 1.24
N GLU A 468 26.81 7.33 1.05
CA GLU A 468 26.47 7.95 -0.23
C GLU A 468 27.43 9.10 -0.64
N ILE A 469 28.03 9.79 0.32
CA ILE A 469 29.04 10.83 0.05
C ILE A 469 30.32 10.22 -0.53
N ASN A 470 30.72 9.03 -0.08
CA ASN A 470 31.89 8.33 -0.62
C ASN A 470 31.66 7.86 -2.07
N ASP A 471 30.42 7.55 -2.45
CA ASP A 471 30.02 7.11 -3.80
C ASP A 471 29.86 8.26 -4.81
N TYR A 472 30.73 9.27 -4.71
CA TYR A 472 30.91 10.37 -5.67
C TYR A 472 29.75 11.36 -5.79
N THR A 473 28.98 11.58 -4.72
CA THR A 473 27.86 12.54 -4.71
C THR A 473 28.10 13.72 -3.79
N SER A 474 27.52 14.88 -4.10
CA SER A 474 27.61 16.08 -3.25
C SER A 474 26.94 15.82 -1.90
N PHE A 475 27.51 16.39 -0.83
CA PHE A 475 26.98 16.29 0.53
C PHE A 475 25.48 16.64 0.61
N ASP A 476 25.07 17.74 0.00
CA ASP A 476 23.65 18.13 -0.05
C ASP A 476 22.78 17.06 -0.73
N SER A 477 23.24 16.47 -1.83
CA SER A 477 22.51 15.44 -2.58
C SER A 477 22.43 14.09 -1.86
N ALA A 478 23.43 13.75 -1.05
CA ALA A 478 23.38 12.59 -0.16
C ALA A 478 22.40 12.82 0.99
N CYS A 479 22.43 14.02 1.61
CA CYS A 479 21.46 14.39 2.63
C CYS A 479 20.03 14.42 2.06
N GLU A 480 19.81 15.00 0.89
CA GLU A 480 18.51 15.03 0.19
C GLU A 480 17.96 13.63 -0.11
N ARG A 481 18.79 12.68 -0.57
CA ARG A 481 18.32 11.31 -0.84
C ARG A 481 17.96 10.56 0.43
N VAL A 482 18.78 10.64 1.48
CA VAL A 482 18.47 10.00 2.77
C VAL A 482 17.25 10.67 3.42
N SER A 483 17.18 12.00 3.41
CA SER A 483 16.03 12.80 3.84
C SER A 483 14.72 12.36 3.18
N ASN A 484 14.71 12.26 1.84
CA ASN A 484 13.54 11.81 1.08
C ASN A 484 13.18 10.33 1.33
N THR A 485 14.18 9.45 1.48
CA THR A 485 13.95 8.00 1.65
C THR A 485 13.44 7.67 3.05
N GLU A 486 13.92 8.38 4.07
CA GLU A 486 13.69 8.07 5.48
C GLU A 486 12.72 9.07 6.16
N ASN A 487 12.26 10.09 5.43
CA ASN A 487 11.33 11.14 5.89
C ASN A 487 11.88 11.94 7.09
N VAL A 488 13.11 12.45 6.95
CA VAL A 488 13.83 13.24 7.97
C VAL A 488 14.24 14.58 7.40
N ASP A 489 14.19 15.66 8.18
CA ASP A 489 14.58 16.98 7.71
C ASP A 489 16.06 17.02 7.27
N CYS A 490 16.28 17.57 6.08
CA CYS A 490 17.60 17.58 5.45
C CYS A 490 18.56 18.51 6.20
N ASP A 491 18.11 19.65 6.71
CA ASP A 491 18.97 20.60 7.41
C ASP A 491 19.26 20.14 8.85
N GLU A 492 18.29 19.51 9.54
CA GLU A 492 18.51 18.82 10.84
C GLU A 492 19.60 17.74 10.73
N LEU A 493 19.53 16.88 9.71
CA LEU A 493 20.53 15.85 9.45
C LEU A 493 21.92 16.45 9.18
N LYS A 494 22.01 17.57 8.46
CA LYS A 494 23.28 18.30 8.22
C LYS A 494 23.84 18.93 9.49
N GLU A 495 22.99 19.59 10.29
CA GLU A 495 23.39 20.15 11.58
C GLU A 495 23.91 19.05 12.51
N GLU A 496 23.26 17.89 12.52
CA GLU A 496 23.61 16.74 13.35
C GLU A 496 24.95 16.09 12.93
N LEU A 497 25.16 15.88 11.63
CA LEU A 497 26.44 15.40 11.07
C LEU A 497 27.63 16.31 11.42
N VAL A 498 27.39 17.63 11.48
CA VAL A 498 28.39 18.62 11.93
C VAL A 498 28.53 18.62 13.45
N ARG A 499 27.42 18.58 14.21
CA ARG A 499 27.39 18.60 15.69
C ARG A 499 28.14 17.40 16.28
N GLN A 500 27.97 16.23 15.68
CA GLN A 500 28.70 15.02 16.07
C GLN A 500 30.12 14.92 15.49
N GLY A 501 30.54 15.86 14.64
CA GLY A 501 31.89 15.91 14.06
C GLY A 501 32.19 14.80 13.04
N TYR A 502 31.17 14.18 12.44
CA TYR A 502 31.36 13.30 11.28
C TYR A 502 31.70 14.10 10.01
N VAL A 503 31.27 15.36 9.98
CA VAL A 503 31.49 16.29 8.87
C VAL A 503 31.99 17.62 9.44
N GLU A 504 33.00 18.21 8.78
CA GLU A 504 33.47 19.55 9.10
C GLU A 504 32.90 20.58 8.11
N ASN A 505 32.31 21.64 8.64
CA ASN A 505 31.90 22.83 7.91
C ASN A 505 32.84 23.98 8.28
N ARG A 506 34.02 23.98 7.66
CA ARG A 506 35.03 25.04 7.80
C ARG A 506 35.77 25.25 6.50
N VAL A 507 36.14 26.50 6.23
CA VAL A 507 37.12 26.83 5.19
C VAL A 507 38.46 27.07 5.90
N ASP A 508 39.53 26.44 5.42
CA ASP A 508 40.89 26.60 5.94
C ASP A 508 41.96 26.48 4.84
N GLU A 509 43.24 26.60 5.21
CA GLU A 509 44.36 26.57 4.25
C GLU A 509 44.45 25.22 3.51
N ASP A 510 44.07 24.12 4.16
CA ASP A 510 44.17 22.77 3.61
C ASP A 510 43.06 22.48 2.57
N ASN A 511 41.89 23.12 2.68
CA ASN A 511 40.76 22.90 1.77
C ASN A 511 40.43 24.08 0.83
N TRP A 512 41.01 25.26 1.04
CA TRP A 512 40.65 26.48 0.29
C TRP A 512 40.73 26.33 -1.24
N PHE A 513 41.74 25.65 -1.78
CA PHE A 513 41.87 25.52 -3.23
C PHE A 513 40.78 24.65 -3.85
N GLU A 514 40.21 23.70 -3.10
CA GLU A 514 39.07 22.89 -3.54
C GLU A 514 37.79 23.73 -3.50
N VAL A 515 37.56 24.42 -2.38
CA VAL A 515 36.48 25.41 -2.16
C VAL A 515 36.46 26.48 -3.26
N GLY A 516 37.59 27.17 -3.48
CA GLY A 516 37.71 28.24 -4.48
C GLY A 516 37.48 27.77 -5.91
N ASN A 517 37.78 26.49 -6.21
CA ASN A 517 37.51 25.90 -7.52
C ASN A 517 36.03 25.54 -7.72
N ALA A 518 35.28 25.23 -6.65
CA ALA A 518 33.84 25.01 -6.73
C ALA A 518 33.04 26.32 -6.95
N LEU A 519 33.44 27.41 -6.29
CA LEU A 519 32.76 28.71 -6.33
C LEU A 519 32.70 29.33 -7.74
N LYS A 520 31.65 30.10 -8.04
CA LYS A 520 31.52 30.86 -9.29
C LYS A 520 32.33 32.16 -9.19
N VAL A 521 32.65 32.74 -10.35
CA VAL A 521 33.42 34.00 -10.43
C VAL A 521 32.73 35.20 -9.73
N PRO A 522 31.39 35.34 -9.68
CA PRO A 522 30.72 36.33 -8.83
C PRO A 522 31.04 36.13 -7.35
N ASP A 523 30.82 34.92 -6.81
CA ASP A 523 31.01 34.58 -5.39
C ASP A 523 32.44 34.90 -4.92
N LEU A 524 33.45 34.51 -5.73
CA LEU A 524 34.87 34.85 -5.49
C LEU A 524 35.12 36.37 -5.45
N LYS A 525 34.41 37.16 -6.27
CA LYS A 525 34.52 38.62 -6.25
C LYS A 525 33.82 39.22 -5.05
N ASP A 526 32.72 38.63 -4.58
CA ASP A 526 31.98 39.13 -3.43
C ASP A 526 32.76 38.91 -2.13
N ILE A 527 33.41 37.74 -1.94
CA ILE A 527 34.36 37.49 -0.83
C ILE A 527 35.48 38.55 -0.83
N LEU A 528 36.09 38.80 -2.00
CA LEU A 528 37.13 39.84 -2.15
C LEU A 528 36.57 41.24 -1.88
N CYS A 529 35.36 41.56 -2.31
CA CYS A 529 34.72 42.87 -2.13
C CYS A 529 34.43 43.15 -0.65
N GLN A 530 33.84 42.19 0.06
CA GLN A 530 33.58 42.25 1.50
C GLN A 530 34.87 42.49 2.29
N ASN A 531 35.96 41.81 1.90
CA ASN A 531 37.29 41.96 2.50
C ASN A 531 38.12 43.14 1.92
N LYS A 532 37.49 44.04 1.13
CA LYS A 532 38.10 45.26 0.55
C LYS A 532 39.30 45.01 -0.36
N GLN A 533 39.36 43.82 -0.95
CA GLN A 533 40.39 43.40 -1.90
C GLN A 533 40.01 43.71 -3.36
N LYS A 534 40.99 43.60 -4.25
CA LYS A 534 40.81 43.85 -5.69
C LYS A 534 40.01 42.73 -6.35
N VAL A 535 38.91 43.05 -7.02
CA VAL A 535 37.96 42.07 -7.64
C VAL A 535 38.23 41.74 -9.13
N SER A 536 39.35 42.18 -9.70
CA SER A 536 39.71 41.92 -11.11
C SER A 536 40.69 40.75 -11.25
N GLY A 537 40.44 39.83 -12.17
CA GLY A 537 41.40 38.78 -12.53
C GLY A 537 40.76 37.60 -13.26
N SER A 538 41.57 36.62 -13.63
CA SER A 538 41.12 35.26 -13.98
C SER A 538 40.61 34.51 -12.73
N LYS A 539 39.90 33.39 -12.87
CA LYS A 539 39.36 32.64 -11.70
C LYS A 539 40.47 32.27 -10.72
N ASN A 540 41.58 31.72 -11.21
CA ASN A 540 42.72 31.31 -10.39
C ASN A 540 43.36 32.52 -9.67
N GLU A 541 43.52 33.66 -10.34
CA GLU A 541 44.03 34.90 -9.72
C GLU A 541 43.10 35.46 -8.62
N LEU A 542 41.81 35.10 -8.62
CA LEU A 542 40.88 35.42 -7.53
C LEU A 542 41.03 34.42 -6.38
N ILE A 543 41.14 33.13 -6.68
CA ILE A 543 41.34 32.05 -5.68
C ILE A 543 42.64 32.25 -4.90
N GLU A 544 43.78 32.44 -5.59
CA GLU A 544 45.08 32.71 -4.99
C GLU A 544 45.04 33.98 -4.11
N ARG A 545 44.37 35.03 -4.59
CA ARG A 545 44.27 36.31 -3.86
C ARG A 545 43.45 36.19 -2.57
N ILE A 546 42.40 35.37 -2.55
CA ILE A 546 41.65 35.10 -1.32
C ILE A 546 42.56 34.35 -0.34
N ALA A 547 43.23 33.28 -0.79
CA ALA A 547 44.18 32.50 0.04
C ALA A 547 45.24 33.39 0.74
N GLU A 548 45.81 34.33 -0.01
CA GLU A 548 46.87 35.22 0.48
C GLU A 548 46.39 36.38 1.37
N ASN A 549 45.15 36.86 1.19
CA ASN A 549 44.73 38.19 1.69
C ASN A 549 43.40 38.22 2.46
N VAL A 550 42.73 37.09 2.63
CA VAL A 550 41.45 36.97 3.36
C VAL A 550 41.61 35.89 4.43
N PRO A 551 41.46 36.21 5.73
CA PRO A 551 41.38 35.19 6.78
C PRO A 551 40.22 34.24 6.48
N PHE A 552 40.44 32.92 6.51
CA PHE A 552 39.41 31.95 6.14
C PHE A 552 38.14 32.03 7.01
N GLU A 553 38.29 32.46 8.27
CA GLU A 553 37.23 32.83 9.22
C GLU A 553 36.23 33.87 8.67
N ASN A 554 36.64 34.70 7.70
CA ASN A 554 35.83 35.76 7.09
C ASN A 554 35.21 35.34 5.74
N ILE A 555 35.31 34.07 5.35
CA ILE A 555 34.76 33.57 4.09
C ILE A 555 33.33 33.09 4.33
N THR A 556 32.36 33.93 3.95
CA THR A 556 30.93 33.61 4.02
C THR A 556 30.44 33.05 2.69
N THR A 557 30.71 31.77 2.46
CA THR A 557 30.19 31.01 1.31
C THR A 557 29.07 30.07 1.76
N ASN A 558 28.37 29.45 0.80
CA ASN A 558 27.62 28.24 1.11
C ASN A 558 28.56 27.24 1.82
N PRO A 559 28.06 26.52 2.84
CA PRO A 559 28.87 25.57 3.59
C PRO A 559 29.40 24.49 2.66
N ILE A 560 30.71 24.27 2.68
CA ILE A 560 31.35 23.17 1.95
C ILE A 560 31.75 22.14 2.99
N TYR A 561 30.95 21.10 2.99
CA TYR A 561 31.01 20.00 3.94
C TYR A 561 32.08 19.00 3.51
N LYS A 562 32.99 18.69 4.43
CA LYS A 562 34.04 17.69 4.22
C LYS A 562 33.90 16.60 5.26
N VAL A 563 33.85 15.34 4.82
CA VAL A 563 33.78 14.19 5.74
C VAL A 563 35.07 14.16 6.58
N THR A 564 34.94 14.04 7.89
CA THR A 564 36.10 13.96 8.81
C THR A 564 36.70 12.55 8.80
N GLU A 565 37.79 12.35 9.55
CA GLU A 565 38.30 10.99 9.79
C GLU A 565 37.28 10.14 10.58
N LYS A 566 36.55 10.74 11.53
CA LYS A 566 35.44 10.07 12.24
C LYS A 566 34.35 9.65 11.25
N GLY A 567 33.97 10.54 10.32
CA GLY A 567 33.01 10.27 9.26
C GLY A 567 33.43 9.11 8.35
N ARG A 568 34.67 9.12 7.84
CA ARG A 568 35.20 8.04 7.00
C ARG A 568 35.27 6.70 7.74
N ASN A 569 35.72 6.69 8.99
CA ASN A 569 35.82 5.46 9.79
C ASN A 569 34.44 4.84 10.07
N LEU A 570 33.39 5.65 10.21
CA LEU A 570 32.02 5.14 10.29
C LEU A 570 31.52 4.64 8.93
N ALA A 571 31.72 5.42 7.85
CA ALA A 571 31.28 5.04 6.50
C ALA A 571 31.92 3.75 5.98
N SER A 572 33.16 3.48 6.36
CA SER A 572 33.90 2.25 6.02
C SER A 572 33.76 1.14 7.06
N ASN A 573 32.72 1.20 7.91
CA ASN A 573 32.43 0.15 8.89
C ASN A 573 31.44 -0.87 8.31
N ASP A 574 31.96 -2.05 7.95
CA ASP A 574 31.21 -3.14 7.34
C ASP A 574 30.09 -3.72 8.25
N TYR A 575 30.14 -3.53 9.58
CA TYR A 575 29.07 -3.98 10.47
C TYR A 575 27.73 -3.29 10.15
N TYR A 576 27.77 -1.97 9.93
CA TYR A 576 26.58 -1.20 9.56
C TYR A 576 26.10 -1.54 8.15
N TYR A 577 27.01 -1.86 7.22
CA TYR A 577 26.63 -2.37 5.90
C TYR A 577 25.78 -3.64 6.03
N TYR A 578 26.23 -4.63 6.82
CA TYR A 578 25.45 -5.85 7.03
C TYR A 578 24.12 -5.57 7.73
N PHE A 579 24.13 -4.73 8.77
CA PHE A 579 22.92 -4.44 9.51
C PHE A 579 21.83 -3.81 8.63
N ILE A 580 22.19 -2.75 7.89
CA ILE A 580 21.25 -1.96 7.10
C ILE A 580 20.71 -2.72 5.89
N ASN A 581 21.52 -3.58 5.25
CA ASN A 581 21.11 -4.30 4.05
C ASN A 581 20.40 -5.63 4.32
N PHE A 582 20.59 -6.24 5.49
CA PHE A 582 20.10 -7.60 5.76
C PHE A 582 19.39 -7.79 7.11
N MET A 583 19.58 -6.91 8.10
CA MET A 583 19.19 -7.13 9.50
C MET A 583 18.23 -6.07 10.04
N GLY A 584 17.36 -5.49 9.20
CA GLY A 584 16.41 -4.44 9.62
C GLY A 584 15.41 -4.84 10.73
N GLU A 585 15.28 -6.13 11.05
CA GLU A 585 14.43 -6.67 12.12
C GLU A 585 15.18 -6.92 13.45
N TYR A 586 16.49 -6.72 13.49
CA TYR A 586 17.33 -6.99 14.67
C TYR A 586 17.61 -5.71 15.45
N ASP A 587 18.05 -5.84 16.69
CA ASP A 587 18.55 -4.71 17.45
C ASP A 587 19.99 -4.35 17.07
N LEU A 588 20.28 -3.05 16.93
CA LEU A 588 21.58 -2.57 16.46
C LEU A 588 22.59 -2.50 17.61
N GLU A 589 22.15 -2.15 18.82
CA GLU A 589 23.00 -2.12 20.01
C GLU A 589 23.41 -3.55 20.40
N ASP A 590 22.47 -4.50 20.42
CA ASP A 590 22.73 -5.94 20.63
C ASP A 590 23.73 -6.50 19.59
N TYR A 591 23.45 -6.28 18.29
CA TYR A 591 24.32 -6.73 17.20
C TYR A 591 25.73 -6.12 17.26
N LEU A 592 25.86 -4.81 17.51
CA LEU A 592 27.17 -4.15 17.61
C LEU A 592 27.91 -4.54 18.90
N GLY A 593 27.19 -4.82 19.99
CA GLY A 593 27.74 -5.37 21.22
C GLY A 593 28.36 -6.74 20.97
N ALA A 594 27.57 -7.70 20.49
CA ALA A 594 28.01 -9.05 20.17
C ALA A 594 29.17 -9.08 19.14
N CYS A 595 29.14 -8.18 18.14
CA CYS A 595 30.22 -8.07 17.16
C CYS A 595 31.48 -7.34 17.69
N GLY A 596 31.36 -6.50 18.71
CA GLY A 596 32.44 -5.67 19.23
C GLY A 596 33.48 -6.43 20.06
N GLU A 597 33.09 -7.54 20.68
CA GLU A 597 33.97 -8.35 21.53
C GLU A 597 34.87 -9.29 20.72
N VAL A 598 34.44 -9.69 19.52
CA VAL A 598 35.05 -10.76 18.73
C VAL A 598 36.04 -10.22 17.69
N LYS A 599 37.26 -10.79 17.66
CA LYS A 599 38.37 -10.37 16.77
C LYS A 599 38.33 -10.94 15.34
N ALA A 600 37.15 -11.27 14.81
CA ALA A 600 37.02 -11.69 13.41
C ALA A 600 36.72 -10.48 12.50
N ASP A 601 36.55 -10.75 11.20
CA ASP A 601 36.00 -9.80 10.24
C ASP A 601 34.48 -9.65 10.42
N ALA A 602 33.91 -8.58 9.83
CA ALA A 602 32.50 -8.25 10.02
C ALA A 602 31.55 -9.34 9.50
N TYR A 603 31.85 -9.99 8.37
CA TYR A 603 31.03 -11.10 7.86
C TYR A 603 31.01 -12.27 8.84
N SER A 604 32.18 -12.72 9.30
CA SER A 604 32.30 -13.84 10.25
C SER A 604 31.57 -13.56 11.57
N ASN A 605 31.67 -12.33 12.09
CA ASN A 605 30.95 -11.91 13.30
C ASN A 605 29.44 -11.83 13.08
N THR A 606 28.99 -11.27 11.95
CA THR A 606 27.56 -11.21 11.59
C THR A 606 26.94 -12.60 11.47
N ILE A 607 27.62 -13.51 10.77
CA ILE A 607 27.17 -14.90 10.65
C ILE A 607 27.11 -15.56 12.03
N THR A 608 28.12 -15.37 12.90
CA THR A 608 28.09 -15.90 14.26
C THR A 608 26.89 -15.39 15.06
N TYR A 609 26.65 -14.08 15.07
CA TYR A 609 25.49 -13.47 15.74
C TYR A 609 24.16 -14.08 15.26
N LEU A 610 24.00 -14.24 13.94
CA LEU A 610 22.81 -14.87 13.36
C LEU A 610 22.71 -16.39 13.67
N ARG A 611 23.83 -17.09 13.86
CA ARG A 611 23.85 -18.50 14.33
C ARG A 611 23.45 -18.61 15.81
N LEU A 612 23.77 -17.62 16.65
CA LEU A 612 23.26 -17.56 18.03
C LEU A 612 21.74 -17.41 18.04
N HIS A 613 21.20 -16.52 17.20
CA HIS A 613 19.76 -16.36 16.99
C HIS A 613 19.08 -17.62 16.40
N GLU A 614 19.70 -18.30 15.41
CA GLU A 614 19.25 -19.61 14.92
C GLU A 614 19.11 -20.63 16.07
N LEU A 615 20.14 -20.73 16.93
CA LEU A 615 20.13 -21.64 18.08
C LEU A 615 19.07 -21.25 19.12
N LYS A 616 18.93 -19.96 19.47
CA LYS A 616 17.90 -19.49 20.41
C LYS A 616 16.50 -19.78 19.88
N ALA A 617 16.20 -19.40 18.64
CA ALA A 617 14.91 -19.68 18.01
C ALA A 617 14.61 -21.19 17.91
N PHE A 618 15.63 -22.02 17.68
CA PHE A 618 15.50 -23.48 17.72
C PHE A 618 15.13 -24.00 19.13
N TYR A 619 15.87 -23.62 20.17
CA TYR A 619 15.60 -24.06 21.55
C TYR A 619 14.24 -23.55 22.08
N ASP A 620 13.89 -22.30 21.77
CA ASP A 620 12.58 -21.70 22.05
C ASP A 620 11.43 -22.34 21.23
N LYS A 621 11.76 -23.21 20.26
CA LYS A 621 10.82 -23.83 19.30
C LYS A 621 10.05 -22.81 18.46
N LYS A 622 10.65 -21.66 18.18
CA LYS A 622 10.11 -20.53 17.41
C LYS A 622 10.40 -20.68 15.92
N SER A 623 9.62 -21.51 15.23
CA SER A 623 9.89 -21.85 13.82
C SER A 623 9.85 -20.69 12.85
N TYR A 624 8.98 -19.70 13.05
CA TYR A 624 8.96 -18.49 12.23
C TYR A 624 10.30 -17.74 12.29
N HIS A 625 10.79 -17.50 13.51
CA HIS A 625 12.08 -16.85 13.76
C HIS A 625 13.24 -17.69 13.21
N LEU A 626 13.27 -19.01 13.43
CA LEU A 626 14.31 -19.90 12.89
C LEU A 626 14.40 -19.81 11.35
N VAL A 627 13.26 -19.90 10.66
CA VAL A 627 13.18 -19.74 9.19
C VAL A 627 13.66 -18.35 8.76
N ASN A 628 13.34 -17.30 9.53
CA ASN A 628 13.77 -15.94 9.25
C ASN A 628 15.29 -15.74 9.39
N HIS A 629 15.89 -16.18 10.51
CA HIS A 629 17.34 -16.12 10.73
C HIS A 629 18.10 -16.88 9.64
N LEU A 630 17.64 -18.08 9.27
CA LEU A 630 18.22 -18.85 8.16
C LEU A 630 18.09 -18.10 6.82
N SER A 631 16.98 -17.42 6.57
CA SER A 631 16.78 -16.60 5.35
C SER A 631 17.73 -15.41 5.27
N VAL A 632 17.96 -14.71 6.39
CA VAL A 632 18.92 -13.59 6.49
C VAL A 632 20.35 -14.09 6.28
N ILE A 633 20.72 -15.23 6.88
CA ILE A 633 22.03 -15.87 6.66
C ILE A 633 22.23 -16.20 5.18
N SER A 634 21.22 -16.78 4.48
CA SER A 634 21.32 -17.07 3.05
C SER A 634 21.53 -15.79 2.22
N ALA A 635 20.86 -14.68 2.55
CA ALA A 635 21.05 -13.41 1.85
C ALA A 635 22.49 -12.87 1.99
N ILE A 636 23.06 -12.92 3.19
CA ILE A 636 24.43 -12.47 3.49
C ILE A 636 25.49 -13.38 2.82
N MET A 637 25.29 -14.70 2.88
CA MET A 637 26.18 -15.68 2.22
C MET A 637 26.17 -15.52 0.69
N LYS A 638 24.99 -15.24 0.11
CA LYS A 638 24.82 -14.99 -1.32
C LYS A 638 25.50 -13.69 -1.76
N ALA A 639 25.41 -12.62 -0.98
CA ALA A 639 26.10 -11.36 -1.24
C ALA A 639 27.63 -11.49 -1.19
N ASN A 640 28.16 -12.44 -0.42
CA ASN A 640 29.59 -12.69 -0.25
C ASN A 640 30.14 -13.89 -1.06
N PHE A 641 29.34 -14.48 -1.96
CA PHE A 641 29.73 -15.59 -2.84
C PHE A 641 30.20 -16.88 -2.13
N HIS A 642 29.68 -17.17 -0.93
CA HIS A 642 29.97 -18.40 -0.18
C HIS A 642 29.07 -19.57 -0.62
N GLU A 643 29.21 -20.04 -1.86
CA GLU A 643 28.24 -20.95 -2.49
C GLU A 643 28.07 -22.32 -1.81
N GLU A 644 29.14 -22.93 -1.29
CA GLU A 644 29.02 -24.21 -0.55
C GLU A 644 28.27 -24.06 0.78
N ASP A 645 28.55 -22.99 1.52
CA ASP A 645 27.92 -22.74 2.81
C ASP A 645 26.48 -22.24 2.63
N LEU A 646 26.23 -21.45 1.58
CA LEU A 646 24.90 -21.06 1.14
C LEU A 646 24.05 -22.29 0.80
N LEU A 647 24.56 -23.26 0.02
CA LEU A 647 23.81 -24.48 -0.28
C LEU A 647 23.44 -25.25 0.99
N ARG A 648 24.37 -25.36 1.96
CA ARG A 648 24.08 -26.01 3.24
C ARG A 648 23.04 -25.23 4.05
N ASN A 649 23.13 -23.90 4.06
CA ASN A 649 22.19 -23.03 4.76
C ASN A 649 20.80 -23.04 4.12
N ASP A 650 20.72 -23.04 2.80
CA ASP A 650 19.46 -23.13 2.06
C ASP A 650 18.80 -24.51 2.24
N LEU A 651 19.59 -25.59 2.34
CA LEU A 651 19.06 -26.91 2.72
C LEU A 651 18.54 -26.92 4.17
N LYS A 652 19.21 -26.24 5.13
CA LYS A 652 18.65 -26.02 6.47
C LYS A 652 17.33 -25.23 6.40
N LEU A 653 17.30 -24.13 5.64
CA LEU A 653 16.13 -23.26 5.48
C LEU A 653 14.95 -24.05 4.89
N PHE A 654 15.20 -24.91 3.89
CA PHE A 654 14.20 -25.83 3.36
C PHE A 654 13.66 -26.76 4.45
N LEU A 655 14.55 -27.42 5.21
CA LEU A 655 14.15 -28.37 6.26
C LEU A 655 13.37 -27.69 7.41
N ALA A 656 13.78 -26.49 7.81
CA ALA A 656 13.04 -25.64 8.76
C ALA A 656 11.65 -25.29 8.21
N SER A 657 11.58 -24.91 6.93
CA SER A 657 10.34 -24.49 6.28
C SER A 657 9.33 -25.63 6.17
N ILE A 658 9.75 -26.89 5.96
CA ILE A 658 8.83 -28.04 5.91
C ILE A 658 8.56 -28.73 7.25
N ASN A 659 9.42 -28.53 8.26
CA ASN A 659 9.25 -29.11 9.60
C ASN A 659 9.10 -28.04 10.69
N PRO A 660 8.08 -27.16 10.61
CA PRO A 660 7.85 -26.23 11.70
C PRO A 660 7.40 -26.96 12.98
N VAL A 661 8.07 -26.64 14.07
CA VAL A 661 7.66 -26.90 15.45
C VAL A 661 6.91 -25.68 16.00
N ASN A 662 5.81 -25.90 16.72
CA ASN A 662 5.05 -24.86 17.45
C ASN A 662 4.69 -23.60 16.65
N VAL A 663 4.02 -23.74 15.48
CA VAL A 663 3.41 -22.60 14.79
C VAL A 663 2.13 -22.17 15.51
N THR A 664 2.07 -20.94 15.99
CA THR A 664 0.84 -20.34 16.52
C THR A 664 -0.23 -20.23 15.42
N PRO A 665 -1.53 -20.14 15.77
CA PRO A 665 -2.59 -19.94 14.77
C PRO A 665 -2.35 -18.71 13.88
N PHE A 666 -1.78 -17.64 14.44
CA PHE A 666 -1.42 -16.42 13.70
C PHE A 666 -0.28 -16.69 12.72
N GLU A 667 0.85 -17.26 13.16
CA GLU A 667 1.98 -17.57 12.28
C GLU A 667 1.57 -18.53 11.14
N LYS A 668 0.63 -19.46 11.37
CA LYS A 668 0.13 -20.40 10.34
C LYS A 668 -0.45 -19.69 9.12
N GLU A 669 -1.05 -18.51 9.28
CA GLU A 669 -1.62 -17.74 8.17
C GLU A 669 -0.54 -17.17 7.23
N PHE A 670 0.66 -16.91 7.77
CA PHE A 670 1.81 -16.34 7.05
C PHE A 670 2.90 -17.37 6.71
N TYR A 671 2.69 -18.64 7.10
CA TYR A 671 3.71 -19.67 7.00
C TYR A 671 3.78 -20.33 5.60
N HIS A 672 4.83 -20.00 4.84
CA HIS A 672 5.10 -20.61 3.54
C HIS A 672 6.03 -21.83 3.65
N MET A 673 5.43 -23.03 3.58
CA MET A 673 6.14 -24.29 3.79
C MET A 673 7.27 -24.58 2.77
N LEU A 674 7.06 -24.17 1.51
CA LEU A 674 8.10 -24.08 0.48
C LEU A 674 8.19 -22.64 -0.01
N ARG A 675 9.38 -22.04 0.12
CA ARG A 675 9.75 -20.75 -0.48
C ARG A 675 10.33 -21.00 -1.89
N PRO A 676 9.72 -20.53 -2.98
CA PRO A 676 10.21 -20.78 -4.34
C PRO A 676 11.66 -20.36 -4.55
N GLU A 677 12.06 -19.23 -3.97
CA GLU A 677 13.38 -18.61 -4.07
C GLU A 677 14.45 -19.56 -3.55
N ASN A 678 14.24 -20.12 -2.36
CA ASN A 678 15.13 -21.08 -1.72
C ASN A 678 15.25 -22.39 -2.54
N VAL A 679 14.14 -22.94 -3.04
CA VAL A 679 14.19 -24.15 -3.88
C VAL A 679 14.90 -23.89 -5.23
N PHE A 680 14.71 -22.72 -5.82
CA PHE A 680 15.43 -22.32 -7.03
C PHE A 680 16.93 -22.11 -6.76
N GLU A 681 17.30 -21.54 -5.62
CA GLU A 681 18.70 -21.34 -5.22
C GLU A 681 19.41 -22.67 -4.95
N ILE A 682 18.80 -23.60 -4.21
CA ILE A 682 19.30 -24.98 -4.05
C ILE A 682 19.52 -25.64 -5.41
N LYS A 683 18.54 -25.54 -6.32
CA LYS A 683 18.63 -26.11 -7.67
C LYS A 683 19.74 -25.48 -8.50
N ARG A 684 19.97 -24.18 -8.37
CA ARG A 684 21.08 -23.45 -9.01
C ARG A 684 22.42 -23.98 -8.47
N LEU A 685 22.61 -23.93 -7.16
CA LEU A 685 23.86 -24.29 -6.48
C LEU A 685 24.25 -25.76 -6.69
N VAL A 686 23.30 -26.70 -6.63
CA VAL A 686 23.54 -28.12 -6.96
C VAL A 686 24.05 -28.28 -8.40
N GLY A 687 23.51 -27.49 -9.33
CA GLY A 687 23.92 -27.52 -10.74
C GLY A 687 25.28 -26.85 -11.01
N GLU A 688 25.58 -25.75 -10.32
CA GLU A 688 26.82 -24.97 -10.52
C GLU A 688 28.03 -25.58 -9.78
N LEU A 689 27.83 -26.14 -8.58
CA LEU A 689 28.87 -26.81 -7.80
C LEU A 689 29.12 -28.26 -8.25
N GLU A 690 28.30 -28.79 -9.18
CA GLU A 690 28.33 -30.19 -9.66
C GLU A 690 28.29 -31.26 -8.53
N VAL A 691 27.64 -30.94 -7.40
CA VAL A 691 27.56 -31.82 -6.21
C VAL A 691 26.42 -32.84 -6.28
N ASP A 692 26.60 -33.98 -5.62
CA ASP A 692 25.50 -34.92 -5.38
C ASP A 692 24.57 -34.37 -4.30
N LEU A 693 23.35 -33.99 -4.70
CA LEU A 693 22.32 -33.50 -3.79
C LEU A 693 22.07 -34.48 -2.63
N ASP A 694 22.10 -35.80 -2.88
CA ASP A 694 21.78 -36.78 -1.84
C ASP A 694 22.89 -36.81 -0.78
N GLU A 695 24.16 -36.70 -1.18
CA GLU A 695 25.28 -36.66 -0.23
C GLU A 695 25.30 -35.37 0.59
N VAL A 696 25.01 -34.22 -0.02
CA VAL A 696 24.99 -32.92 0.69
C VAL A 696 23.74 -32.82 1.58
N TYR A 697 22.57 -33.22 1.08
CA TYR A 697 21.34 -33.28 1.85
C TYR A 697 21.48 -34.20 3.07
N ASP A 698 22.04 -35.41 2.90
CA ASP A 698 22.22 -36.34 4.01
C ASP A 698 23.06 -35.73 5.13
N LYS A 699 24.16 -35.04 4.78
CA LYS A 699 25.01 -34.34 5.76
C LYS A 699 24.30 -33.16 6.40
N VAL A 700 23.45 -32.43 5.69
CA VAL A 700 22.69 -31.32 6.30
C VAL A 700 21.63 -31.87 7.23
N TYR A 701 20.83 -32.85 6.79
CA TYR A 701 19.76 -33.44 7.58
C TYR A 701 20.27 -34.14 8.85
N ASP A 702 21.36 -34.92 8.75
CA ASP A 702 21.93 -35.61 9.93
C ASP A 702 22.53 -34.63 10.95
N ASN A 703 22.72 -33.37 10.56
CA ASN A 703 23.14 -32.24 11.40
C ASN A 703 22.00 -31.22 11.64
N PHE A 704 20.76 -31.54 11.22
CA PHE A 704 19.61 -30.66 11.35
C PHE A 704 18.74 -31.13 12.50
N TYR A 705 18.72 -30.33 13.55
CA TYR A 705 18.10 -30.68 14.81
C TYR A 705 16.60 -30.47 14.78
N PHE A 706 15.85 -31.54 15.07
CA PHE A 706 14.50 -31.51 15.61
C PHE A 706 14.21 -32.90 16.21
N ASP A 707 13.81 -32.96 17.48
CA ASP A 707 13.43 -34.23 18.13
C ASP A 707 12.19 -34.84 17.47
N GLU A 708 11.31 -33.98 16.95
CA GLU A 708 10.07 -34.35 16.24
C GLU A 708 10.02 -33.61 14.90
N MET A 709 10.30 -34.32 13.80
CA MET A 709 10.05 -33.82 12.43
C MET A 709 8.76 -34.39 11.87
N ILE A 710 8.00 -33.54 11.16
CA ILE A 710 6.74 -33.88 10.49
C ILE A 710 7.01 -34.76 9.26
N PHE A 711 8.07 -34.46 8.52
CA PHE A 711 8.55 -35.23 7.38
C PHE A 711 9.85 -35.95 7.73
N SER A 712 9.87 -37.27 7.51
CA SER A 712 11.09 -38.07 7.64
C SER A 712 12.17 -37.64 6.65
N LYS A 713 13.44 -38.01 6.91
CA LYS A 713 14.59 -37.76 6.02
C LYS A 713 14.29 -38.08 4.56
N ASP A 714 13.75 -39.27 4.32
CA ASP A 714 13.39 -39.74 2.98
C ASP A 714 12.24 -38.95 2.35
N ASP A 715 11.26 -38.52 3.15
CA ASP A 715 10.07 -37.82 2.65
C ASP A 715 10.36 -36.34 2.37
N ALA A 716 11.11 -35.68 3.25
CA ALA A 716 11.65 -34.35 3.02
C ALA A 716 12.55 -34.29 1.76
N LEU A 717 13.39 -35.31 1.51
CA LEU A 717 14.19 -35.40 0.28
C LEU A 717 13.33 -35.62 -0.98
N LYS A 718 12.27 -36.45 -0.88
CA LYS A 718 11.29 -36.61 -1.97
C LYS A 718 10.55 -35.30 -2.27
N ILE A 719 10.20 -34.54 -1.23
CA ILE A 719 9.57 -33.21 -1.36
C ILE A 719 10.53 -32.25 -2.08
N LEU A 720 11.79 -32.15 -1.63
CA LEU A 720 12.80 -31.28 -2.27
C LEU A 720 12.98 -31.62 -3.75
N LYS A 721 13.28 -32.90 -4.06
CA LYS A 721 13.46 -33.37 -5.43
C LYS A 721 12.23 -33.12 -6.30
N LYS A 722 11.02 -33.26 -5.75
CA LYS A 722 9.77 -32.93 -6.46
C LYS A 722 9.63 -31.43 -6.68
N ALA A 723 9.90 -30.60 -5.68
CA ALA A 723 9.83 -29.14 -5.80
C ALA A 723 10.80 -28.63 -6.88
N MET A 724 12.04 -29.13 -6.90
CA MET A 724 13.06 -28.76 -7.90
C MET A 724 12.67 -29.07 -9.36
N ILE A 725 11.76 -30.03 -9.61
CA ILE A 725 11.27 -30.36 -10.97
C ILE A 725 9.86 -29.85 -11.26
N THR A 726 9.22 -29.17 -10.30
CA THR A 726 7.84 -28.67 -10.45
C THR A 726 7.86 -27.24 -10.99
N ASP A 727 7.03 -26.97 -12.01
CA ASP A 727 6.91 -25.64 -12.63
C ASP A 727 6.24 -24.60 -11.69
N ASP A 728 5.44 -25.06 -10.72
CA ASP A 728 4.70 -24.26 -9.75
C ASP A 728 4.94 -24.76 -8.31
N ILE A 729 5.91 -24.12 -7.64
CA ILE A 729 6.29 -24.45 -6.26
C ILE A 729 5.26 -23.92 -5.27
N GLY A 730 4.58 -22.80 -5.58
CA GLY A 730 3.54 -22.21 -4.73
C GLY A 730 2.35 -23.15 -4.55
N TYR A 731 1.82 -23.70 -5.65
CA TYR A 731 0.78 -24.73 -5.60
C TYR A 731 1.24 -25.98 -4.83
N PHE A 732 2.48 -26.44 -5.03
CA PHE A 732 2.99 -27.60 -4.30
C PHE A 732 3.14 -27.32 -2.79
N SER A 733 3.54 -26.10 -2.41
CA SER A 733 3.56 -25.58 -1.04
C SER A 733 2.17 -25.62 -0.40
N SER A 734 1.17 -25.04 -1.09
CA SER A 734 -0.23 -25.04 -0.62
C SER A 734 -0.81 -26.44 -0.48
N LEU A 735 -0.46 -27.35 -1.39
CA LEU A 735 -0.88 -28.76 -1.31
C LEU A 735 -0.25 -29.48 -0.11
N LEU A 736 0.99 -29.15 0.27
CA LEU A 736 1.59 -29.69 1.49
C LEU A 736 0.90 -29.10 2.74
N MET A 737 0.66 -27.78 2.78
CA MET A 737 -0.05 -27.13 3.90
C MET A 737 -1.41 -27.79 4.15
N TYR A 738 -2.22 -27.94 3.09
CA TYR A 738 -3.55 -28.53 3.19
C TYR A 738 -3.54 -29.98 3.68
N ASN A 739 -2.59 -30.81 3.24
CA ASN A 739 -2.58 -32.24 3.58
C ASN A 739 -1.98 -32.58 4.95
N TYR A 740 -1.26 -31.64 5.59
CA TYR A 740 -0.49 -31.92 6.81
C TYR A 740 -0.72 -30.94 7.98
N PHE A 741 -1.38 -29.79 7.76
CA PHE A 741 -1.57 -28.75 8.80
C PHE A 741 -3.02 -28.29 9.00
N VAL A 742 -3.95 -28.77 8.18
CA VAL A 742 -5.39 -28.49 8.28
C VAL A 742 -6.11 -29.69 8.92
N ASP A 743 -6.00 -29.77 10.25
CA ASP A 743 -6.82 -30.58 11.17
C ASP A 743 -7.66 -29.66 12.07
#